data_AF-A0A929YY80-F1
#
_entry.id   AF-A0A929YY80-F1
#
_cell.length_a   1.000
_cell.length_b   1.000
_cell.length_c   1.000
_cell.angle_alpha   90.00
_cell.angle_beta   90.00
_cell.angle_gamma   90.00
#
_symmetry.space_group_name_H-M   'P 1'
#
loop_
_entity.id
_entity.type
_entity.pdbx_description
1 polymer ?
#
loop_
_entity_poly.entity_id
_entity_poly.type
_entity_poly.pdbx_seq_one_letter_code
_entity_poly.pdbx_strand_id
1 'polypeptide(L)'
;MQPYLEESYSSGCDYEFVVRRAYADKHYYEVEDRYGLYFRLNTDRVLLERQVVTCRVENIRDGRLKLELLSGTSPSEDSASPFNEQTLAAALIHELGDQRPTAWDVDELARLVIANNAYSERMAGKWVRKVLRQLTSEPDLASDIELCDDYAQMERVLREIRDAIRNVLESTTVLNDCGEQRGIFQERLTTLTEQCSFYRSAVEYIAVGRHIKVIDSLFSHLEISHYVYHAAEKLEVMMCIFNLLPDLMEQRMGKFFDIVTSAEEHYWKTDTFRRAFIRLLDFYISELYDEVANTVDVKRSDFRNVFKALAIQLLLADPARDADLYDAQLSYARLYRMAACFSTGSPDYLLRRSVLSLSDAMAISAASCFSWDQVNQLSLIASRLSEQVTEEDLPDYNKSYLTDRIRLTADSSGISVAPLRCESKQAVLPPAVMLWDRLQFFTEKKLNWPNAALKSLDEAHRLWNDLERDLESRHSTIEQLRQVRRKERPERGDEVRIAPYAIDPENPNRLLCRIDDDYYEGEGLLPGGNLAPYNVKYLNGINPFRRSNGEQLCVMALVEGFTPDGRYIFSTKNVLQEDLKEIAKFGEQLNCLVVSHANGGWVGFAENGLGVSFENAGEFNQRLCDNWGEDSGKVYGRPLIGKVVLVTLKGTSGLGLVPVEIEEVVDHVRLDQVSAVAYWANHCGEGPDEQEAPTEEEEVFVANSLFTAEQLDELMLVLNHVAMSEENLLRRFHYVSAVRLLAKLTGREQLIAFYDKWRELLGMLNFYAVNNRIDEAHAEQIQQYRAASSKADGHLLEDLDVLYVLSRIGHADEENGLLDCTHQGASQLVRELAAMVMAANLLSRDSFSQTHKEILERIDELLHITREGQEKKSIGREGIKTEFKTSLVFPPNNGMKPDIEKQTHNVLRTLSAFFNTQGGTLYLGVNDHGIPVGIDNDLAYYKFSNIGTKDPYDEYERYIRVAVRDAFGPDHTSDDIFQIERREMEGKKVFEVKVLHPHVELTRWEGKVFERQGSENVLLEGELLADFEKRRSPALRTRE
;
A
#
# COMPACT_ATOMS: atom_id res chain seq x y z
N MET A 1 -6.42 8.83 34.28
CA MET A 1 -5.42 9.87 33.92
C MET A 1 -5.67 11.17 34.69
N GLN A 2 -6.88 11.75 34.66
CA GLN A 2 -7.17 13.00 35.37
C GLN A 2 -6.94 12.99 36.91
N PRO A 3 -7.29 11.95 37.68
CA PRO A 3 -6.99 11.91 39.12
C PRO A 3 -5.48 11.95 39.41
N TYR A 4 -4.69 11.35 38.54
CA TYR A 4 -3.23 11.31 38.64
C TYR A 4 -2.59 12.67 38.34
N LEU A 5 -3.15 13.41 37.36
CA LEU A 5 -2.69 14.76 37.05
C LEU A 5 -3.07 15.77 38.13
N GLU A 6 -4.25 15.63 38.75
CA GLU A 6 -4.69 16.46 39.88
C GLU A 6 -3.89 16.16 41.17
N GLU A 7 -3.33 14.95 41.32
CA GLU A 7 -2.39 14.60 42.40
C GLU A 7 -0.95 15.07 42.12
N SER A 8 -0.53 15.09 40.86
CA SER A 8 0.88 15.34 40.46
C SER A 8 1.16 16.80 40.07
N TYR A 9 0.14 17.53 39.62
CA TYR A 9 0.23 18.89 39.11
C TYR A 9 -0.80 19.79 39.79
N SER A 10 -0.46 21.06 39.96
CA SER A 10 -1.36 22.08 40.51
C SER A 10 -1.46 23.26 39.53
N SER A 11 -2.69 23.70 39.26
CA SER A 11 -2.93 24.88 38.42
C SER A 11 -2.28 26.13 39.05
N GLY A 12 -1.53 26.87 38.24
CA GLY A 12 -0.74 28.03 38.65
C GLY A 12 0.68 27.70 39.13
N CYS A 13 1.07 26.43 39.19
CA CYS A 13 2.42 26.01 39.58
C CYS A 13 3.29 25.67 38.36
N ASP A 14 4.60 25.75 38.57
CA ASP A 14 5.62 25.67 37.53
C ASP A 14 6.31 24.30 37.59
N TYR A 15 6.42 23.62 36.45
CA TYR A 15 6.98 22.26 36.35
C TYR A 15 7.92 22.14 35.15
N GLU A 16 8.92 21.28 35.26
CA GLU A 16 9.87 20.97 34.17
C GLU A 16 9.32 19.86 33.27
N PHE A 17 9.39 20.09 31.96
CA PHE A 17 9.07 19.11 30.92
C PHE A 17 10.23 19.01 29.94
N VAL A 18 10.35 17.89 29.22
CA VAL A 18 11.38 17.65 28.21
C VAL A 18 10.69 17.62 26.85
N VAL A 19 11.05 18.51 25.93
CA VAL A 19 10.52 18.50 24.56
C VAL A 19 10.82 17.15 23.91
N ARG A 20 9.81 16.39 23.53
CA ARG A 20 9.94 15.06 22.93
C ARG A 20 9.99 15.12 21.41
N ARG A 21 9.10 15.93 20.80
CA ARG A 21 8.97 16.11 19.35
C ARG A 21 8.66 17.56 18.98
N ALA A 22 9.27 18.04 17.90
CA ALA A 22 9.06 19.40 17.40
C ALA A 22 8.20 19.40 16.13
N TYR A 23 7.06 20.10 16.16
CA TYR A 23 6.23 20.37 14.99
C TYR A 23 6.32 21.85 14.65
N ALA A 24 7.51 22.29 14.24
CA ALA A 24 7.84 23.70 13.99
C ALA A 24 6.91 24.33 12.95
N ASP A 25 6.53 23.57 11.93
CA ASP A 25 5.61 23.96 10.85
C ASP A 25 4.18 24.24 11.36
N LYS A 26 3.85 23.78 12.57
CA LYS A 26 2.53 23.86 13.21
C LYS A 26 2.56 24.67 14.52
N HIS A 27 3.66 25.36 14.84
CA HIS A 27 3.85 26.19 16.05
C HIS A 27 3.55 25.48 17.39
N TYR A 28 3.80 24.17 17.49
CA TYR A 28 3.69 23.44 18.76
C TYR A 28 4.73 22.34 18.95
N TYR A 29 4.93 21.96 20.22
CA TYR A 29 5.89 20.98 20.69
C TYR A 29 5.17 19.93 21.54
N GLU A 30 5.56 18.66 21.40
CA GLU A 30 5.26 17.64 22.41
C GLU A 30 6.30 17.74 23.52
N VAL A 31 5.89 17.80 24.78
CA VAL A 31 6.76 17.86 25.95
C VAL A 31 6.40 16.73 26.93
N GLU A 32 7.39 16.02 27.43
CA GLU A 32 7.29 14.84 28.29
C GLU A 32 7.65 15.19 29.72
N ASP A 33 6.89 14.71 30.69
CA ASP A 33 7.19 14.89 32.11
C ASP A 33 8.15 13.83 32.66
N ARG A 34 8.56 13.99 33.92
CA ARG A 34 9.43 13.03 34.63
C ARG A 34 8.83 11.62 34.80
N TYR A 35 7.57 11.41 34.44
CA TYR A 35 6.84 10.15 34.56
C TYR A 35 6.56 9.50 33.20
N GLY A 36 7.03 10.10 32.09
CA GLY A 36 6.84 9.60 30.73
C GLY A 36 5.48 9.97 30.11
N LEU A 37 4.74 10.91 30.69
CA LEU A 37 3.50 11.45 30.12
C LEU A 37 3.82 12.66 29.25
N TYR A 38 3.22 12.73 28.08
CA TYR A 38 3.46 13.79 27.10
C TYR A 38 2.25 14.74 26.96
N PHE A 39 2.56 16.02 26.77
CA PHE A 39 1.62 17.13 26.73
C PHE A 39 2.00 18.07 25.58
N ARG A 40 1.03 18.86 25.09
CA ARG A 40 1.27 19.82 24.03
C ARG A 40 1.67 21.18 24.62
N LEU A 41 2.77 21.73 24.12
CA LEU A 41 3.24 23.08 24.40
C LEU A 41 3.14 23.91 23.12
N ASN A 42 2.21 24.86 23.09
CA ASN A 42 2.10 25.82 21.99
C ASN A 42 3.02 27.01 22.32
N THR A 43 3.97 27.31 21.44
CA THR A 43 4.86 28.47 21.59
C THR A 43 5.42 28.87 20.24
N ASP A 44 5.55 30.18 20.05
CA ASP A 44 6.19 30.76 18.87
C ASP A 44 7.73 30.68 18.94
N ARG A 45 8.27 30.29 20.10
CA ARG A 45 9.71 30.07 20.29
C ARG A 45 10.12 28.74 19.70
N VAL A 46 11.23 28.74 18.96
CA VAL A 46 11.83 27.50 18.45
C VAL A 46 12.43 26.70 19.60
N LEU A 47 11.74 25.63 20.00
CA LEU A 47 12.24 24.66 20.97
C LEU A 47 12.87 23.45 20.24
N LEU A 48 13.88 22.85 20.85
CA LEU A 48 14.53 21.66 20.28
C LEU A 48 14.08 20.39 20.99
N GLU A 49 14.03 19.28 20.27
CA GLU A 49 13.79 17.96 20.84
C GLU A 49 14.89 17.56 21.83
N ARG A 50 14.48 17.10 23.01
CA ARG A 50 15.19 16.87 24.29
C ARG A 50 15.48 18.12 25.12
N GLN A 51 15.02 19.31 24.72
CA GLN A 51 15.19 20.53 25.52
C GLN A 51 14.32 20.46 26.77
N VAL A 52 14.89 20.68 27.95
CA VAL A 52 14.12 20.86 29.18
C VAL A 52 13.49 22.25 29.14
N VAL A 53 12.19 22.37 29.39
CA VAL A 53 11.44 23.62 29.39
C VAL A 53 10.59 23.71 30.66
N THR A 54 10.64 24.87 31.32
CA THR A 54 9.77 25.14 32.48
C THR A 54 8.44 25.69 32.01
N CYS A 55 7.36 24.98 32.31
CA CYS A 55 6.01 25.37 31.93
C CYS A 55 5.15 25.62 33.17
N ARG A 56 4.36 26.69 33.16
CA ARG A 56 3.26 26.88 34.10
C ARG A 56 2.11 25.99 33.67
N VAL A 57 1.58 25.23 34.60
CA VAL A 57 0.31 24.53 34.39
C VAL A 57 -0.80 25.55 34.58
N GLU A 58 -1.32 26.14 33.49
CA GLU A 58 -2.45 27.06 33.57
C GLU A 58 -3.70 26.35 34.08
N ASN A 59 -3.96 25.15 33.58
CA ASN A 59 -5.18 24.42 33.89
C ASN A 59 -5.00 22.91 33.73
N ILE A 60 -5.73 22.15 34.52
CA ILE A 60 -5.78 20.69 34.48
C ILE A 60 -7.22 20.34 34.12
N ARG A 61 -7.47 19.92 32.88
CA ARG A 61 -8.82 19.56 32.39
C ARG A 61 -8.74 18.39 31.43
N ASP A 62 -9.74 17.51 31.48
CA ASP A 62 -9.93 16.37 30.58
C ASP A 62 -8.71 15.44 30.45
N GLY A 63 -7.93 15.27 31.53
CA GLY A 63 -6.73 14.44 31.52
C GLY A 63 -5.54 15.05 30.78
N ARG A 64 -5.53 16.38 30.55
CA ARG A 64 -4.43 17.12 29.92
C ARG A 64 -4.00 18.33 30.76
N LEU A 65 -2.74 18.72 30.61
CA LEU A 65 -2.18 19.95 31.18
C LEU A 65 -2.17 21.03 30.09
N LYS A 66 -2.79 22.18 30.36
CA LYS A 66 -2.56 23.37 29.56
C LYS A 66 -1.29 24.03 30.05
N LEU A 67 -0.26 24.02 29.20
CA LEU A 67 1.08 24.49 29.53
C LEU A 67 1.32 25.86 28.89
N GLU A 68 1.72 26.81 29.72
CA GLU A 68 2.25 28.10 29.28
C GLU A 68 3.77 28.07 29.50
N LEU A 69 4.54 28.36 28.46
CA LEU A 69 6.00 28.45 28.59
C LEU A 69 6.33 29.65 29.48
N LEU A 70 6.97 29.41 30.63
CA LEU A 70 7.39 30.49 31.48
C LEU A 70 8.71 31.07 31.00
N SER A 71 8.68 32.33 30.62
CA SER A 71 9.86 33.13 30.37
C SER A 71 10.63 33.37 31.68
N GLY A 72 11.52 32.45 31.99
CA GLY A 72 12.52 32.51 33.05
C GLY A 72 13.46 31.32 32.91
N THR A 73 14.30 31.27 31.88
CA THR A 73 15.35 32.24 31.59
C THR A 73 15.13 33.02 30.30
N SER A 74 14.72 34.27 30.43
CA SER A 74 15.28 35.29 29.55
C SER A 74 16.78 35.39 29.84
N PRO A 75 17.68 35.25 28.86
CA PRO A 75 18.45 36.42 28.52
C PRO A 75 17.45 37.40 27.84
N SER A 76 17.51 38.65 28.27
CA SER A 76 16.65 39.78 27.91
C SER A 76 16.24 39.82 26.43
N GLU A 77 15.23 40.62 26.09
CA GLU A 77 14.85 40.97 24.70
C GLU A 77 15.97 41.66 23.87
N ASP A 78 17.22 41.62 24.33
CA ASP A 78 18.47 41.92 23.60
C ASP A 78 19.30 40.65 23.23
N SER A 79 18.77 39.45 23.42
CA SER A 79 19.47 38.21 23.04
C SER A 79 18.57 37.26 22.27
N ALA A 80 18.74 37.26 20.95
CA ALA A 80 18.78 35.98 20.23
C ALA A 80 19.69 35.03 21.04
N SER A 81 19.40 33.71 21.03
CA SER A 81 20.44 32.75 21.43
C SER A 81 21.75 33.22 20.77
N PRO A 82 22.82 33.52 21.55
CA PRO A 82 24.08 33.91 20.94
C PRO A 82 24.57 32.79 20.04
N PHE A 83 24.09 31.56 20.25
CA PHE A 83 24.31 30.42 19.39
C PHE A 83 23.27 30.33 18.27
N ASN A 84 23.68 30.70 17.06
CA ASN A 84 22.96 30.58 15.79
C ASN A 84 23.91 30.07 14.68
N GLU A 85 23.41 29.92 13.45
CA GLU A 85 24.22 29.42 12.32
C GLU A 85 25.51 30.22 12.13
N GLN A 86 25.43 31.53 12.32
CA GLN A 86 26.55 32.44 12.11
C GLN A 86 27.60 32.32 13.22
N THR A 87 27.21 32.08 14.46
CA THR A 87 28.17 31.93 15.57
C THR A 87 28.83 30.56 15.59
N LEU A 88 28.10 29.50 15.24
CA LEU A 88 28.72 28.18 15.05
C LEU A 88 29.66 28.19 13.84
N ALA A 89 29.25 28.82 12.73
CA ALA A 89 30.13 28.99 11.56
C ALA A 89 31.37 29.83 11.89
N ALA A 90 31.22 30.93 12.65
CA ALA A 90 32.34 31.76 13.08
C ALA A 90 33.31 30.98 13.99
N ALA A 91 32.80 30.17 14.92
CA ALA A 91 33.61 29.31 15.77
C ALA A 91 34.40 28.28 14.96
N LEU A 92 33.75 27.63 14.00
CA LEU A 92 34.40 26.67 13.10
C LEU A 92 35.47 27.35 12.23
N ILE A 93 35.19 28.56 11.69
CA ILE A 93 36.15 29.33 10.89
C ILE A 93 37.38 29.75 11.73
N HIS A 94 37.18 30.16 12.98
CA HIS A 94 38.26 30.52 13.89
C HIS A 94 39.20 29.32 14.12
N GLU A 95 38.65 28.13 14.37
CA GLU A 95 39.44 26.91 14.56
C GLU A 95 40.18 26.46 13.29
N LEU A 96 39.70 26.88 12.11
CA LEU A 96 40.36 26.67 10.83
C LEU A 96 41.41 27.74 10.50
N GLY A 97 41.67 28.70 11.41
CA GLY A 97 42.66 29.77 11.23
C GLY A 97 42.15 30.95 10.40
N ASP A 98 40.86 31.28 10.51
CA ASP A 98 40.17 32.38 9.82
C ASP A 98 40.13 32.28 8.28
N GLN A 99 40.45 31.10 7.73
CA GLN A 99 40.33 30.80 6.31
C GLN A 99 39.15 29.86 6.09
N ARG A 100 38.28 30.21 5.14
CA ARG A 100 37.18 29.31 4.75
C ARG A 100 37.75 28.12 3.97
N PRO A 101 37.34 26.89 4.29
CA PRO A 101 37.77 25.71 3.59
C PRO A 101 37.24 25.72 2.15
N THR A 102 38.05 25.23 1.21
CA THR A 102 37.67 25.15 -0.21
C THR A 102 36.95 23.84 -0.56
N ALA A 103 37.06 22.83 0.31
CA ALA A 103 36.60 21.46 0.07
C ALA A 103 35.23 21.13 0.68
N TRP A 104 34.70 21.96 1.58
CA TRP A 104 33.43 21.74 2.26
C TRP A 104 32.82 23.08 2.71
N ASP A 105 31.50 23.13 2.88
CA ASP A 105 30.78 24.36 3.27
C ASP A 105 30.49 24.38 4.78
N VAL A 106 31.11 25.34 5.47
CA VAL A 106 30.94 25.57 6.91
C VAL A 106 29.51 26.03 7.24
N ASP A 107 28.90 26.84 6.38
CA ASP A 107 27.55 27.36 6.59
C ASP A 107 26.50 26.25 6.37
N GLU A 108 26.77 25.30 5.46
CA GLU A 108 25.97 24.07 5.30
C GLU A 108 26.05 23.17 6.54
N LEU A 109 27.24 22.95 7.11
CA LEU A 109 27.39 22.18 8.35
C LEU A 109 26.72 22.86 9.55
N ALA A 110 26.86 24.17 9.68
CA ALA A 110 26.21 24.92 10.76
C ALA A 110 24.68 24.83 10.68
N ARG A 111 24.11 24.95 9.47
CA ARG A 111 22.68 24.72 9.21
C ARG A 111 22.23 23.31 9.58
N LEU A 112 23.00 22.31 9.18
CA LEU A 112 22.71 20.92 9.50
C LEU A 112 22.64 20.69 11.02
N VAL A 113 23.61 21.24 11.77
CA VAL A 113 23.69 21.11 13.23
C VAL A 113 22.57 21.88 13.93
N ILE A 114 22.02 22.94 13.33
CA ILE A 114 20.98 23.79 13.93
C ILE A 114 19.56 23.39 13.50
N ALA A 115 19.41 22.59 12.44
CA ALA A 115 18.14 22.07 11.96
C ALA A 115 17.37 21.22 13.02
N ASN A 116 16.15 20.76 12.70
CA ASN A 116 15.43 19.87 13.61
C ASN A 116 16.14 18.50 13.79
N ASN A 117 15.86 17.78 14.88
CA ASN A 117 16.59 16.55 15.26
C ASN A 117 16.50 15.47 14.17
N ALA A 118 15.29 15.17 13.72
CA ALA A 118 15.05 14.17 12.68
C ALA A 118 15.83 14.46 11.37
N TYR A 119 15.92 15.74 10.97
CA TYR A 119 16.68 16.16 9.81
C TYR A 119 18.18 16.04 10.04
N SER A 120 18.70 16.54 11.18
CA SER A 120 20.13 16.51 11.50
C SER A 120 20.67 15.08 11.56
N GLU A 121 19.96 14.16 12.22
CA GLU A 121 20.40 12.76 12.35
C GLU A 121 20.38 12.03 10.99
N ARG A 122 19.33 12.22 10.19
CA ARG A 122 19.20 11.60 8.86
C ARG A 122 20.22 12.15 7.86
N MET A 123 20.55 13.44 7.96
CA MET A 123 21.38 14.13 6.98
C MET A 123 22.87 14.17 7.35
N ALA A 124 23.26 13.90 8.61
CA ALA A 124 24.68 13.87 9.02
C ALA A 124 25.54 12.93 8.17
N GLY A 125 25.16 11.66 8.05
CA GLY A 125 25.89 10.70 7.22
C GLY A 125 25.78 10.98 5.72
N LYS A 126 24.67 11.56 5.24
CA LYS A 126 24.51 11.99 3.83
C LYS A 126 25.41 13.19 3.50
N TRP A 127 25.55 14.14 4.42
CA TRP A 127 26.39 15.31 4.27
C TRP A 127 27.88 14.93 4.18
N VAL A 128 28.38 14.08 5.08
CA VAL A 128 29.77 13.60 5.00
C VAL A 128 30.04 12.91 3.66
N ARG A 129 29.11 12.07 3.17
CA ARG A 129 29.20 11.44 1.85
C ARG A 129 29.21 12.45 0.71
N LYS A 130 28.36 13.48 0.77
CA LYS A 130 28.32 14.56 -0.23
C LYS A 130 29.68 15.27 -0.32
N VAL A 131 30.28 15.60 0.82
CA VAL A 131 31.61 16.22 0.89
C VAL A 131 32.67 15.29 0.28
N LEU A 132 32.67 14.01 0.62
CA LEU A 132 33.64 13.05 0.07
C LEU A 132 33.48 12.86 -1.43
N ARG A 133 32.24 12.79 -1.96
CA ARG A 133 31.98 12.67 -3.40
C ARG A 133 32.49 13.86 -4.21
N GLN A 134 32.53 15.06 -3.62
CA GLN A 134 33.09 16.26 -4.27
C GLN A 134 34.61 16.22 -4.38
N LEU A 135 35.28 15.33 -3.65
CA LEU A 135 36.73 15.18 -3.64
C LEU A 135 37.23 14.04 -4.53
N THR A 136 36.33 13.21 -5.05
CA THR A 136 36.65 12.12 -5.99
C THR A 136 36.65 12.60 -7.43
N SER A 137 37.66 12.18 -8.18
CA SER A 137 37.72 12.26 -9.64
C SER A 137 36.73 11.25 -10.26
N GLU A 138 36.18 11.52 -11.45
CA GLU A 138 35.29 10.56 -12.14
C GLU A 138 36.01 9.22 -12.39
N PRO A 139 35.41 8.07 -12.00
CA PRO A 139 36.10 6.78 -11.94
C PRO A 139 36.54 6.24 -13.31
N ASP A 140 35.91 6.66 -14.41
CA ASP A 140 36.22 6.15 -15.76
C ASP A 140 37.50 6.75 -16.40
N LEU A 141 38.06 7.83 -15.81
CA LEU A 141 39.26 8.50 -16.34
C LEU A 141 40.46 8.52 -15.36
N ALA A 142 40.29 8.09 -14.12
CA ALA A 142 41.32 8.23 -13.09
C ALA A 142 42.35 7.09 -13.11
N SER A 143 43.63 7.45 -13.09
CA SER A 143 44.75 6.53 -12.91
C SER A 143 44.92 6.10 -11.45
N ASP A 144 45.56 4.95 -11.19
CA ASP A 144 45.84 4.44 -9.82
C ASP A 144 46.57 5.48 -8.92
N ILE A 145 47.31 6.41 -9.52
CA ILE A 145 48.03 7.49 -8.82
C ILE A 145 47.04 8.58 -8.37
N GLU A 146 46.09 8.95 -9.24
CA GLU A 146 45.06 9.95 -8.92
C GLU A 146 44.09 9.44 -7.83
N LEU A 147 43.73 8.16 -7.85
CA LEU A 147 42.94 7.57 -6.75
C LEU A 147 43.66 7.61 -5.40
N CYS A 148 44.99 7.42 -5.37
CA CYS A 148 45.76 7.49 -4.13
C CYS A 148 45.80 8.91 -3.56
N ASP A 149 45.92 9.91 -4.44
CA ASP A 149 45.87 11.32 -4.07
C ASP A 149 44.46 11.73 -3.59
N ASP A 150 43.39 11.21 -4.20
CA ASP A 150 42.00 11.44 -3.78
C ASP A 150 41.76 10.94 -2.34
N TYR A 151 42.19 9.73 -1.99
CA TYR A 151 42.03 9.21 -0.62
C TYR A 151 42.89 9.96 0.40
N ALA A 152 44.10 10.40 0.04
CA ALA A 152 44.92 11.24 0.90
C ALA A 152 44.27 12.61 1.14
N GLN A 153 43.61 13.17 0.12
CA GLN A 153 42.84 14.41 0.22
C GLN A 153 41.59 14.22 1.10
N MET A 154 40.87 13.11 0.95
CA MET A 154 39.74 12.75 1.82
C MET A 154 40.16 12.61 3.27
N GLU A 155 41.26 11.91 3.57
CA GLU A 155 41.76 11.78 4.94
C GLU A 155 42.09 13.14 5.55
N ARG A 156 42.72 14.03 4.76
CA ARG A 156 43.04 15.39 5.19
C ARG A 156 41.78 16.19 5.54
N VAL A 157 40.77 16.17 4.68
CA VAL A 157 39.51 16.93 4.89
C VAL A 157 38.71 16.36 6.05
N LEU A 158 38.59 15.03 6.17
CA LEU A 158 37.91 14.40 7.31
C LEU A 158 38.60 14.74 8.64
N ARG A 159 39.93 14.75 8.66
CA ARG A 159 40.69 15.15 9.85
C ARG A 159 40.46 16.62 10.18
N GLU A 160 40.46 17.49 9.19
CA GLU A 160 40.19 18.92 9.35
C GLU A 160 38.80 19.18 9.95
N ILE A 161 37.74 18.59 9.36
CA ILE A 161 36.36 18.70 9.87
C ILE A 161 36.27 18.17 11.31
N ARG A 162 36.81 16.98 11.55
CA ARG A 162 36.77 16.34 12.87
C ARG A 162 37.50 17.17 13.92
N ASP A 163 38.70 17.68 13.60
CA ASP A 163 39.49 18.47 14.54
C ASP A 163 38.83 19.83 14.80
N ALA A 164 38.22 20.47 13.79
CA ALA A 164 37.44 21.70 13.96
C ALA A 164 36.22 21.47 14.87
N ILE A 165 35.41 20.43 14.62
CA ILE A 165 34.25 20.11 15.46
C ILE A 165 34.69 19.74 16.89
N ARG A 166 35.72 18.91 17.04
CA ARG A 166 36.26 18.52 18.36
C ARG A 166 36.76 19.74 19.12
N ASN A 167 37.48 20.65 18.47
CA ASN A 167 37.94 21.87 19.12
C ASN A 167 36.76 22.77 19.52
N VAL A 168 35.72 22.87 18.70
CA VAL A 168 34.48 23.57 19.10
C VAL A 168 33.87 22.91 20.35
N LEU A 169 33.84 21.57 20.42
CA LEU A 169 33.32 20.83 21.57
C LEU A 169 34.15 20.98 22.85
N GLU A 170 35.48 20.95 22.74
CA GLU A 170 36.40 20.81 23.88
C GLU A 170 37.14 22.11 24.26
N SER A 171 37.37 22.98 23.27
CA SER A 171 38.31 24.11 23.38
C SER A 171 37.65 25.49 23.22
N THR A 172 36.35 25.55 22.88
CA THR A 172 35.61 26.82 22.76
C THR A 172 34.53 26.97 23.83
N THR A 173 34.18 28.21 24.14
CA THR A 173 33.05 28.53 25.04
C THR A 173 31.72 28.59 24.30
N VAL A 174 31.70 28.32 23.00
CA VAL A 174 30.55 28.57 22.12
C VAL A 174 29.34 27.74 22.53
N LEU A 175 29.56 26.51 23.02
CA LEU A 175 28.48 25.66 23.56
C LEU A 175 27.96 26.10 24.93
N ASN A 176 28.66 27.00 25.64
CA ASN A 176 28.15 27.58 26.88
C ASN A 176 27.02 28.58 26.62
N ASP A 177 26.96 29.14 25.40
CA ASP A 177 25.94 30.09 24.98
C ASP A 177 24.63 29.40 24.55
N CYS A 178 24.59 28.06 24.50
CA CYS A 178 23.44 27.26 24.09
C CYS A 178 22.36 27.04 25.17
N GLY A 179 22.61 27.45 26.42
CA GLY A 179 21.66 27.23 27.53
C GLY A 179 21.23 25.76 27.69
N GLU A 180 19.91 25.52 27.77
CA GLU A 180 19.31 24.18 27.94
C GLU A 180 19.46 23.26 26.70
N GLN A 181 19.76 23.84 25.53
CA GLN A 181 19.91 23.11 24.26
C GLN A 181 21.31 22.52 24.06
N ARG A 182 22.24 22.79 25.00
CA ARG A 182 23.63 22.32 24.95
C ARG A 182 23.76 20.82 24.71
N GLY A 183 22.96 20.00 25.42
CA GLY A 183 23.04 18.54 25.32
C GLY A 183 22.77 18.02 23.90
N ILE A 184 21.81 18.63 23.21
CA ILE A 184 21.38 18.26 21.86
C ILE A 184 22.47 18.58 20.84
N PHE A 185 22.98 19.82 20.87
CA PHE A 185 24.05 20.22 19.96
C PHE A 185 25.36 19.48 20.25
N GLN A 186 25.64 19.19 21.52
CA GLN A 186 26.77 18.36 21.90
C GLN A 186 26.64 16.94 21.32
N GLU A 187 25.47 16.31 21.44
CA GLU A 187 25.20 14.98 20.86
C GLU A 187 25.38 15.00 19.33
N ARG A 188 24.76 15.96 18.63
CA ARG A 188 24.85 16.09 17.17
C ARG A 188 26.28 16.29 16.66
N LEU A 189 27.04 17.20 17.29
CA LEU A 189 28.44 17.43 16.95
C LEU A 189 29.31 16.21 17.27
N THR A 190 29.00 15.49 18.37
CA THR A 190 29.67 14.24 18.72
C THR A 190 29.40 13.17 17.65
N THR A 191 28.14 12.97 17.23
CA THR A 191 27.78 12.03 16.17
C THR A 191 28.48 12.36 14.85
N LEU A 192 28.55 13.64 14.46
CA LEU A 192 29.29 14.07 13.26
C LEU A 192 30.80 13.78 13.39
N THR A 193 31.38 13.99 14.57
CA THR A 193 32.80 13.69 14.86
C THR A 193 33.09 12.20 14.77
N GLU A 194 32.20 11.36 15.31
CA GLU A 194 32.27 9.90 15.23
C GLU A 194 32.15 9.42 13.79
N GLN A 195 31.16 9.93 13.03
CA GLN A 195 31.00 9.62 11.61
C GLN A 195 32.26 9.98 10.80
N CYS A 196 32.82 11.18 11.00
CA CYS A 196 34.09 11.56 10.36
C CYS A 196 35.24 10.61 10.73
N SER A 197 35.25 10.10 11.97
CA SER A 197 36.26 9.15 12.43
C SER A 197 36.10 7.76 11.79
N PHE A 198 34.87 7.27 11.63
CA PHE A 198 34.60 6.01 10.93
C PHE A 198 34.97 6.08 9.44
N TYR A 199 34.60 7.17 8.75
CA TYR A 199 35.02 7.40 7.36
C TYR A 199 36.53 7.52 7.24
N ARG A 200 37.20 8.17 8.20
CA ARG A 200 38.67 8.27 8.19
C ARG A 200 39.32 6.89 8.29
N SER A 201 38.87 6.05 9.21
CA SER A 201 39.37 4.67 9.32
C SER A 201 39.11 3.86 8.05
N ALA A 202 37.94 4.02 7.42
CA ALA A 202 37.63 3.39 6.14
C ALA A 202 38.59 3.83 5.03
N VAL A 203 38.81 5.14 4.87
CA VAL A 203 39.76 5.72 3.90
C VAL A 203 41.18 5.22 4.14
N GLU A 204 41.64 5.15 5.40
CA GLU A 204 42.96 4.61 5.73
C GLU A 204 43.09 3.14 5.31
N TYR A 205 42.07 2.30 5.59
CA TYR A 205 42.08 0.91 5.17
C TYR A 205 42.02 0.74 3.64
N ILE A 206 41.37 1.66 2.93
CA ILE A 206 41.30 1.66 1.46
C ILE A 206 42.65 2.06 0.88
N ALA A 207 43.24 3.18 1.32
CA ALA A 207 44.53 3.68 0.85
C ALA A 207 45.67 2.67 1.05
N VAL A 208 45.64 1.90 2.15
CA VAL A 208 46.65 0.86 2.43
C VAL A 208 46.31 -0.50 1.79
N GLY A 209 45.16 -0.62 1.11
CA GLY A 209 44.72 -1.87 0.47
C GLY A 209 44.36 -3.00 1.47
N ARG A 210 44.00 -2.65 2.71
CA ARG A 210 43.65 -3.59 3.79
C ARG A 210 42.15 -3.80 3.96
N HIS A 211 41.31 -2.96 3.38
CA HIS A 211 39.85 -2.97 3.52
C HIS A 211 39.21 -4.36 3.28
N ILE A 212 39.63 -5.11 2.26
CA ILE A 212 39.14 -6.47 2.00
C ILE A 212 39.42 -7.41 3.18
N LYS A 213 40.64 -7.38 3.72
CA LYS A 213 41.03 -8.24 4.86
C LYS A 213 40.26 -7.89 6.12
N VAL A 214 39.94 -6.62 6.33
CA VAL A 214 39.14 -6.16 7.47
C VAL A 214 37.72 -6.72 7.38
N ILE A 215 37.07 -6.61 6.22
CA ILE A 215 35.73 -7.16 5.98
C ILE A 215 35.74 -8.69 6.11
N ASP A 216 36.67 -9.37 5.44
CA ASP A 216 36.74 -10.83 5.47
C ASP A 216 36.98 -11.34 6.90
N SER A 217 37.82 -10.64 7.68
CA SER A 217 38.03 -10.96 9.09
C SER A 217 36.74 -10.76 9.90
N LEU A 218 36.03 -9.64 9.72
CA LEU A 218 34.77 -9.37 10.41
C LEU A 218 33.73 -10.46 10.12
N PHE A 219 33.57 -10.82 8.84
CA PHE A 219 32.65 -11.87 8.40
C PHE A 219 33.02 -13.23 8.98
N SER A 220 34.31 -13.60 9.03
CA SER A 220 34.74 -14.84 9.67
C SER A 220 34.43 -14.87 11.18
N HIS A 221 34.52 -13.74 11.89
CA HIS A 221 34.12 -13.70 13.31
C HIS A 221 32.61 -13.88 13.50
N LEU A 222 31.80 -13.24 12.64
CA LEU A 222 30.35 -13.40 12.64
C LEU A 222 29.93 -14.83 12.31
N GLU A 223 30.61 -15.47 11.34
CA GLU A 223 30.36 -16.85 10.92
C GLU A 223 30.72 -17.88 12.00
N ILE A 224 31.83 -17.68 12.74
CA ILE A 224 32.29 -18.64 13.74
C ILE A 224 31.58 -18.48 15.09
N SER A 225 31.41 -17.24 15.53
CA SER A 225 31.04 -16.93 16.92
C SER A 225 29.76 -16.12 17.06
N HIS A 226 29.19 -15.63 15.95
CA HIS A 226 28.02 -14.74 15.92
C HIS A 226 28.20 -13.47 16.78
N TYR A 227 29.44 -13.13 17.13
CA TYR A 227 29.77 -12.01 17.99
C TYR A 227 31.05 -11.31 17.52
N VAL A 228 31.08 -10.00 17.71
CA VAL A 228 32.22 -9.16 17.35
C VAL A 228 32.54 -8.24 18.51
N TYR A 229 33.78 -8.32 19.00
CA TYR A 229 34.29 -7.36 19.97
C TYR A 229 34.33 -5.96 19.35
N HIS A 230 33.71 -4.97 20.02
CA HIS A 230 33.38 -3.64 19.49
C HIS A 230 32.57 -3.68 18.18
N ALA A 231 31.49 -4.47 18.17
CA ALA A 231 30.61 -4.65 17.00
C ALA A 231 30.12 -3.33 16.40
N ALA A 232 29.65 -2.38 17.22
CA ALA A 232 29.14 -1.08 16.75
C ALA A 232 30.16 -0.35 15.87
N GLU A 233 31.36 -0.10 16.39
CA GLU A 233 32.43 0.58 15.67
C GLU A 233 32.85 -0.18 14.39
N LYS A 234 33.07 -1.49 14.49
CA LYS A 234 33.53 -2.28 13.33
C LYS A 234 32.48 -2.38 12.22
N LEU A 235 31.20 -2.45 12.58
CA LEU A 235 30.10 -2.46 11.61
C LEU A 235 29.93 -1.07 10.96
N GLU A 236 30.06 0.03 11.72
CA GLU A 236 30.04 1.38 11.13
C GLU A 236 31.22 1.60 10.16
N VAL A 237 32.43 1.14 10.50
CA VAL A 237 33.58 1.22 9.58
C VAL A 237 33.34 0.37 8.33
N MET A 238 32.78 -0.84 8.46
CA MET A 238 32.37 -1.65 7.32
C MET A 238 31.34 -0.93 6.43
N MET A 239 30.32 -0.31 7.04
CA MET A 239 29.34 0.51 6.33
C MET A 239 30.02 1.66 5.57
N CYS A 240 30.99 2.34 6.19
CA CYS A 240 31.74 3.41 5.53
C CYS A 240 32.56 2.89 4.34
N ILE A 241 33.18 1.70 4.45
CA ILE A 241 33.91 1.07 3.34
C ILE A 241 32.96 0.75 2.19
N PHE A 242 31.81 0.12 2.47
CA PHE A 242 30.81 -0.19 1.43
C PHE A 242 30.23 1.06 0.78
N ASN A 243 30.05 2.15 1.53
CA ASN A 243 29.62 3.44 0.96
C ASN A 243 30.66 4.05 0.01
N LEU A 244 31.95 3.86 0.26
CA LEU A 244 33.03 4.36 -0.58
C LEU A 244 33.31 3.44 -1.79
N LEU A 245 33.04 2.13 -1.64
CA LEU A 245 33.26 1.11 -2.65
C LEU A 245 31.98 0.25 -2.86
N PRO A 246 30.97 0.76 -3.59
CA PRO A 246 29.71 0.03 -3.82
C PRO A 246 29.90 -1.33 -4.49
N ASP A 247 30.83 -1.44 -5.45
CA ASP A 247 31.15 -2.71 -6.13
C ASP A 247 31.59 -3.81 -5.15
N LEU A 248 32.32 -3.43 -4.09
CA LEU A 248 32.76 -4.37 -3.06
C LEU A 248 31.59 -4.84 -2.20
N MET A 249 30.62 -3.97 -1.95
CA MET A 249 29.39 -4.32 -1.24
C MET A 249 28.62 -5.39 -2.02
N GLU A 250 28.41 -5.19 -3.31
CA GLU A 250 27.73 -6.15 -4.18
C GLU A 250 28.43 -7.52 -4.17
N GLN A 251 29.77 -7.52 -4.28
CA GLN A 251 30.57 -8.75 -4.24
C GLN A 251 30.52 -9.49 -2.90
N ARG A 252 30.30 -8.80 -1.78
CA ARG A 252 30.32 -9.38 -0.43
C ARG A 252 28.94 -9.65 0.15
N MET A 253 27.88 -9.07 -0.41
CA MET A 253 26.54 -9.18 0.15
C MET A 253 25.99 -10.61 0.14
N GLY A 254 26.33 -11.41 -0.88
CA GLY A 254 25.98 -12.84 -0.90
C GLY A 254 26.49 -13.58 0.34
N LYS A 255 27.76 -13.38 0.71
CA LYS A 255 28.35 -13.97 1.91
C LYS A 255 27.71 -13.44 3.20
N PHE A 256 27.34 -12.16 3.23
CA PHE A 256 26.60 -11.61 4.37
C PHE A 256 25.24 -12.32 4.55
N PHE A 257 24.48 -12.52 3.47
CA PHE A 257 23.22 -13.24 3.55
C PHE A 257 23.40 -14.67 4.05
N ASP A 258 24.46 -15.36 3.62
CA ASP A 258 24.76 -16.71 4.09
C ASP A 258 25.05 -16.73 5.61
N ILE A 259 25.87 -15.80 6.11
CA ILE A 259 26.17 -15.67 7.55
C ILE A 259 24.91 -15.41 8.37
N VAL A 260 24.07 -14.47 7.92
CA VAL A 260 22.85 -14.08 8.64
C VAL A 260 21.83 -15.22 8.65
N THR A 261 21.68 -15.94 7.53
CA THR A 261 20.72 -17.05 7.42
C THR A 261 21.22 -18.38 7.99
N SER A 262 22.53 -18.57 8.18
CA SER A 262 23.09 -19.79 8.78
C SER A 262 22.97 -19.86 10.32
N ALA A 263 22.67 -18.72 10.96
CA ALA A 263 22.58 -18.59 12.41
C ALA A 263 21.14 -18.39 12.87
N GLU A 264 20.87 -18.70 14.15
CA GLU A 264 19.56 -18.45 14.75
C GLU A 264 19.24 -16.95 14.85
N GLU A 265 17.98 -16.60 14.59
CA GLU A 265 17.50 -15.20 14.53
C GLU A 265 17.81 -14.37 15.79
N HIS A 266 17.78 -15.00 16.97
CA HIS A 266 17.91 -14.30 18.25
C HIS A 266 19.28 -13.62 18.44
N TYR A 267 20.33 -14.09 17.75
CA TYR A 267 21.66 -13.46 17.78
C TYR A 267 21.65 -12.07 17.14
N TRP A 268 20.91 -11.93 16.04
CA TRP A 268 20.86 -10.70 15.24
C TRP A 268 19.87 -9.67 15.78
N LYS A 269 18.88 -10.09 16.56
CA LYS A 269 17.88 -9.21 17.20
C LYS A 269 18.39 -8.38 18.38
N THR A 270 19.66 -8.55 18.76
CA THR A 270 20.30 -7.66 19.74
C THR A 270 20.49 -6.25 19.17
N ASP A 271 20.31 -5.22 20.00
CA ASP A 271 20.20 -3.83 19.52
C ASP A 271 21.34 -3.38 18.60
N THR A 272 22.58 -3.71 18.96
CA THR A 272 23.77 -3.38 18.17
C THR A 272 23.75 -3.97 16.76
N PHE A 273 23.46 -5.27 16.64
CA PHE A 273 23.46 -5.96 15.34
C PHE A 273 22.19 -5.61 14.54
N ARG A 274 21.05 -5.59 15.22
CA ARG A 274 19.74 -5.28 14.63
C ARG A 274 19.76 -3.92 13.92
N ARG A 275 20.15 -2.85 14.63
CA ARG A 275 20.20 -1.50 14.06
C ARG A 275 21.21 -1.41 12.90
N ALA A 276 22.41 -1.98 13.06
CA ALA A 276 23.44 -1.95 12.03
C ALA A 276 23.04 -2.72 10.76
N PHE A 277 22.43 -3.90 10.91
CA PHE A 277 22.00 -4.72 9.78
C PHE A 277 20.78 -4.14 9.07
N ILE A 278 19.82 -3.53 9.79
CA ILE A 278 18.70 -2.80 9.16
C ILE A 278 19.26 -1.67 8.28
N ARG A 279 20.20 -0.87 8.78
CA ARG A 279 20.85 0.21 8.01
C ARG A 279 21.63 -0.31 6.81
N LEU A 280 22.34 -1.43 6.95
CA LEU A 280 23.05 -2.08 5.85
C LEU A 280 22.09 -2.55 4.75
N LEU A 281 21.01 -3.23 5.14
CA LEU A 281 20.01 -3.73 4.22
C LEU A 281 19.24 -2.60 3.54
N ASP A 282 18.86 -1.56 4.28
CA ASP A 282 18.17 -0.39 3.74
C ASP A 282 19.02 0.34 2.70
N PHE A 283 20.32 0.50 2.99
CA PHE A 283 21.28 1.06 2.05
C PHE A 283 21.44 0.17 0.80
N TYR A 284 21.63 -1.14 0.99
CA TYR A 284 21.76 -2.10 -0.12
C TYR A 284 20.53 -2.10 -1.04
N ILE A 285 19.34 -2.12 -0.44
CA ILE A 285 18.07 -2.08 -1.15
C ILE A 285 17.99 -0.78 -1.93
N SER A 286 18.24 0.38 -1.29
CA SER A 286 18.15 1.68 -1.96
C SER A 286 19.09 1.82 -3.15
N GLU A 287 20.31 1.28 -3.09
CA GLU A 287 21.28 1.38 -4.20
C GLU A 287 20.91 0.47 -5.39
N LEU A 288 20.31 -0.69 -5.16
CA LEU A 288 19.97 -1.65 -6.23
C LEU A 288 18.52 -1.60 -6.68
N TYR A 289 17.61 -1.03 -5.90
CA TYR A 289 16.17 -1.12 -6.14
C TYR A 289 15.77 -0.48 -7.47
N ASP A 290 16.35 0.67 -7.81
CA ASP A 290 16.02 1.39 -9.05
C ASP A 290 16.31 0.54 -10.30
N GLU A 291 17.37 -0.28 -10.27
CA GLU A 291 17.72 -1.18 -11.38
C GLU A 291 16.81 -2.42 -11.49
N VAL A 292 16.20 -2.81 -10.37
CA VAL A 292 15.38 -4.02 -10.23
C VAL A 292 13.89 -3.69 -10.32
N ALA A 293 13.48 -2.47 -10.00
CA ALA A 293 12.09 -2.04 -9.88
C ALA A 293 11.23 -2.39 -11.11
N ASN A 294 11.78 -2.20 -12.31
CA ASN A 294 11.10 -2.46 -13.59
C ASN A 294 11.36 -3.87 -14.16
N THR A 295 12.07 -4.74 -13.44
CA THR A 295 12.38 -6.11 -13.89
C THR A 295 11.35 -7.10 -13.33
N VAL A 296 10.84 -7.99 -14.19
CA VAL A 296 9.96 -9.12 -13.81
C VAL A 296 10.68 -10.47 -13.82
N ASP A 297 11.94 -10.52 -14.26
CA ASP A 297 12.74 -11.76 -14.29
C ASP A 297 13.27 -12.14 -12.90
N VAL A 298 12.54 -13.06 -12.27
CA VAL A 298 12.87 -13.66 -10.97
C VAL A 298 14.21 -14.43 -10.99
N LYS A 299 14.75 -14.79 -12.15
CA LYS A 299 16.04 -15.50 -12.26
C LYS A 299 17.25 -14.57 -12.10
N ARG A 300 17.09 -13.27 -12.32
CA ARG A 300 18.16 -12.27 -12.20
C ARG A 300 18.69 -12.26 -10.76
N SER A 301 20.01 -12.28 -10.59
CA SER A 301 20.68 -12.28 -9.29
C SER A 301 20.23 -11.11 -8.42
N ASP A 302 20.17 -9.92 -9.01
CA ASP A 302 19.94 -8.66 -8.32
C ASP A 302 18.51 -8.61 -7.79
N PHE A 303 17.55 -9.10 -8.59
CA PHE A 303 16.16 -9.28 -8.16
C PHE A 303 16.06 -10.19 -6.93
N ARG A 304 16.72 -11.36 -6.98
CA ARG A 304 16.72 -12.32 -5.87
C ARG A 304 17.40 -11.76 -4.63
N ASN A 305 18.47 -11.00 -4.79
CA ASN A 305 19.21 -10.38 -3.69
C ASN A 305 18.39 -9.28 -3.00
N VAL A 306 17.74 -8.41 -3.77
CA VAL A 306 16.84 -7.37 -3.22
C VAL A 306 15.64 -8.00 -2.52
N PHE A 307 15.02 -9.01 -3.13
CA PHE A 307 13.91 -9.74 -2.50
C PHE A 307 14.33 -10.40 -1.17
N LYS A 308 15.50 -11.04 -1.16
CA LYS A 308 16.08 -11.65 0.05
C LYS A 308 16.42 -10.60 1.11
N ALA A 309 16.97 -9.45 0.71
CA ALA A 309 17.28 -8.34 1.61
C ALA A 309 16.03 -7.77 2.29
N LEU A 310 14.95 -7.54 1.52
CA LEU A 310 13.65 -7.09 2.05
C LEU A 310 13.08 -8.09 3.05
N ALA A 311 13.11 -9.38 2.73
CA ALA A 311 12.63 -10.44 3.61
C ALA A 311 13.41 -10.48 4.94
N ILE A 312 14.74 -10.37 4.90
CA ILE A 312 15.58 -10.32 6.11
C ILE A 312 15.31 -9.05 6.91
N GLN A 313 15.24 -7.89 6.25
CA GLN A 313 15.02 -6.59 6.89
C GLN A 313 13.71 -6.61 7.69
N LEU A 314 12.62 -7.14 7.09
CA LEU A 314 11.30 -7.21 7.70
C LEU A 314 11.17 -8.24 8.84
N LEU A 315 11.97 -9.31 8.84
CA LEU A 315 12.04 -10.25 9.98
C LEU A 315 12.87 -9.70 11.14
N LEU A 316 13.90 -8.94 10.83
CA LEU A 316 14.83 -8.38 11.81
C LEU A 316 14.26 -7.15 12.52
N ALA A 317 13.52 -6.31 11.80
CA ALA A 317 13.06 -5.02 12.27
C ALA A 317 11.73 -5.10 13.04
N ASP A 318 11.59 -4.19 14.01
CA ASP A 318 10.32 -3.93 14.69
C ASP A 318 9.76 -2.58 14.19
N PRO A 319 8.67 -2.57 13.40
CA PRO A 319 8.15 -1.34 12.79
C PRO A 319 7.85 -0.21 13.78
N ALA A 320 7.50 -0.53 15.04
CA ALA A 320 7.20 0.49 16.05
C ALA A 320 8.48 1.09 16.68
N ARG A 321 9.56 0.31 16.74
CA ARG A 321 10.82 0.70 17.42
C ARG A 321 11.87 1.26 16.46
N ASP A 322 11.78 0.91 15.18
CA ASP A 322 12.84 1.13 14.18
C ASP A 322 12.41 2.05 13.04
N ALA A 323 11.35 2.84 13.25
CA ALA A 323 10.84 3.80 12.26
C ALA A 323 11.86 4.90 11.90
N ASP A 324 12.92 5.09 12.69
CA ASP A 324 14.05 5.98 12.41
C ASP A 324 15.05 5.39 11.39
N LEU A 325 15.04 4.06 11.19
CA LEU A 325 16.07 3.34 10.43
C LEU A 325 15.66 2.99 9.01
N TYR A 326 14.37 2.78 8.75
CA TYR A 326 13.83 2.39 7.44
C TYR A 326 12.32 2.69 7.35
N ASP A 327 11.79 2.75 6.14
CA ASP A 327 10.34 2.87 5.90
C ASP A 327 9.70 1.48 5.80
N ALA A 328 9.08 1.02 6.88
CA ALA A 328 8.44 -0.29 6.94
C ALA A 328 7.30 -0.44 5.92
N GLN A 329 6.48 0.60 5.72
CA GLN A 329 5.34 0.59 4.79
C GLN A 329 5.85 0.34 3.37
N LEU A 330 6.92 1.06 3.00
CA LEU A 330 7.56 0.93 1.71
C LEU A 330 8.21 -0.45 1.53
N SER A 331 8.96 -0.95 2.52
CA SER A 331 9.59 -2.27 2.42
C SER A 331 8.57 -3.41 2.28
N TYR A 332 7.44 -3.35 2.98
CA TYR A 332 6.34 -4.30 2.78
C TYR A 332 5.74 -4.20 1.38
N ALA A 333 5.44 -2.98 0.91
CA ALA A 333 4.88 -2.77 -0.43
C ALA A 333 5.79 -3.33 -1.53
N ARG A 334 7.10 -3.05 -1.43
CA ARG A 334 8.14 -3.59 -2.33
C ARG A 334 8.17 -5.11 -2.32
N LEU A 335 8.15 -5.73 -1.14
CA LEU A 335 8.17 -7.19 -1.00
C LEU A 335 6.95 -7.84 -1.67
N TYR A 336 5.74 -7.32 -1.41
CA TYR A 336 4.51 -7.84 -2.02
C TYR A 336 4.49 -7.66 -3.54
N ARG A 337 4.93 -6.51 -4.07
CA ARG A 337 5.00 -6.27 -5.51
C ARG A 337 5.99 -7.21 -6.19
N MET A 338 7.18 -7.40 -5.61
CA MET A 338 8.16 -8.36 -6.12
C MET A 338 7.67 -9.80 -6.00
N ALA A 339 6.92 -10.15 -4.94
CA ALA A 339 6.31 -11.47 -4.77
C ALA A 339 5.31 -11.77 -5.90
N ALA A 340 4.60 -10.77 -6.43
CA ALA A 340 3.69 -10.92 -7.56
C ALA A 340 4.40 -11.35 -8.87
N CYS A 341 5.72 -11.17 -8.99
CA CYS A 341 6.50 -11.65 -10.13
C CYS A 341 6.71 -13.18 -10.12
N PHE A 342 6.52 -13.83 -8.97
CA PHE A 342 6.62 -15.29 -8.87
C PHE A 342 5.33 -15.93 -9.38
N SER A 343 5.44 -17.10 -10.02
CA SER A 343 4.29 -17.90 -10.49
C SER A 343 3.49 -18.57 -9.36
N THR A 344 3.53 -18.02 -8.14
CA THR A 344 2.95 -18.59 -6.93
C THR A 344 1.77 -17.73 -6.46
N GLY A 345 0.54 -18.23 -6.62
CA GLY A 345 -0.67 -17.57 -6.12
C GLY A 345 -1.32 -16.58 -7.11
N SER A 346 -2.21 -15.73 -6.59
CA SER A 346 -2.88 -14.69 -7.38
C SER A 346 -2.02 -13.40 -7.38
N PRO A 347 -1.48 -12.97 -8.54
CA PRO A 347 -0.68 -11.74 -8.62
C PRO A 347 -1.52 -10.51 -8.26
N ASP A 348 -2.79 -10.49 -8.64
CA ASP A 348 -3.74 -9.42 -8.34
C ASP A 348 -3.87 -9.15 -6.83
N TYR A 349 -3.99 -10.23 -6.05
CA TYR A 349 -4.04 -10.15 -4.59
C TYR A 349 -2.74 -9.57 -4.02
N LEU A 350 -1.59 -10.06 -4.45
CA LEU A 350 -0.28 -9.57 -3.98
C LEU A 350 -0.06 -8.09 -4.31
N LEU A 351 -0.47 -7.64 -5.50
CA LEU A 351 -0.41 -6.22 -5.87
C LEU A 351 -1.35 -5.36 -5.02
N ARG A 352 -2.56 -5.85 -4.71
CA ARG A 352 -3.49 -5.13 -3.83
C ARG A 352 -2.93 -5.02 -2.41
N ARG A 353 -2.32 -6.11 -1.91
CA ARG A 353 -1.59 -6.14 -0.63
C ARG A 353 -0.41 -5.17 -0.60
N SER A 354 0.28 -4.97 -1.73
CA SER A 354 1.34 -3.97 -1.85
C SER A 354 0.80 -2.55 -1.60
N VAL A 355 -0.31 -2.17 -2.25
CA VAL A 355 -0.95 -0.85 -2.05
C VAL A 355 -1.44 -0.68 -0.61
N LEU A 356 -2.08 -1.69 -0.04
CA LEU A 356 -2.55 -1.67 1.36
C LEU A 356 -1.40 -1.55 2.37
N SER A 357 -0.23 -2.12 2.06
CA SER A 357 0.94 -2.04 2.92
C SER A 357 1.51 -0.61 2.96
N LEU A 358 1.21 0.22 1.96
CA LEU A 358 1.53 1.63 2.00
C LEU A 358 0.72 2.38 3.05
N SER A 359 -0.48 1.94 3.45
CA SER A 359 -1.32 2.67 4.42
C SER A 359 -1.03 2.33 5.87
N ASP A 360 -0.84 1.04 6.19
CA ASP A 360 -0.54 0.58 7.54
C ASP A 360 0.50 -0.56 7.50
N ALA A 361 1.66 -0.34 8.12
CA ALA A 361 2.71 -1.34 8.23
C ALA A 361 2.32 -2.51 9.16
N MET A 362 1.29 -2.33 9.99
CA MET A 362 0.88 -3.29 11.02
C MET A 362 -0.16 -4.32 10.53
N ALA A 363 -0.72 -4.15 9.31
CA ALA A 363 -1.85 -4.96 8.87
C ALA A 363 -1.54 -6.47 8.81
N ILE A 364 -0.30 -6.88 8.51
CA ILE A 364 0.22 -8.25 8.71
C ILE A 364 1.74 -8.20 8.94
N SER A 365 2.22 -8.67 10.10
CA SER A 365 3.66 -8.84 10.37
C SER A 365 4.28 -9.89 9.45
N ALA A 366 5.43 -9.62 8.83
CA ALA A 366 6.19 -10.58 8.01
C ALA A 366 6.40 -11.93 8.72
N ALA A 367 6.62 -11.89 10.05
CA ALA A 367 6.80 -13.07 10.89
C ALA A 367 5.56 -13.98 10.97
N SER A 368 4.37 -13.48 10.62
CA SER A 368 3.15 -14.28 10.51
C SER A 368 3.01 -14.99 9.16
N CYS A 369 3.70 -14.51 8.12
CA CYS A 369 3.66 -15.11 6.78
C CYS A 369 4.82 -16.09 6.54
N PHE A 370 6.04 -15.74 6.93
CA PHE A 370 7.23 -16.57 6.69
C PHE A 370 8.22 -16.49 7.86
N SER A 371 9.10 -17.49 7.97
CA SER A 371 10.10 -17.58 9.06
C SER A 371 11.53 -17.45 8.55
N TRP A 372 12.46 -17.27 9.49
CA TRP A 372 13.90 -17.13 9.23
C TRP A 372 14.48 -18.28 8.38
N ASP A 373 14.06 -19.52 8.64
CA ASP A 373 14.53 -20.72 7.92
C ASP A 373 14.14 -20.74 6.43
N GLN A 374 13.16 -19.91 6.04
CA GLN A 374 12.57 -19.90 4.70
C GLN A 374 13.17 -18.82 3.80
N VAL A 375 14.02 -17.95 4.34
CA VAL A 375 14.67 -16.84 3.62
C VAL A 375 15.47 -17.30 2.40
N ASN A 376 15.93 -18.56 2.37
CA ASN A 376 16.63 -19.13 1.21
C ASN A 376 15.70 -19.71 0.13
N GLN A 377 14.40 -19.86 0.42
CA GLN A 377 13.38 -20.42 -0.48
C GLN A 377 12.42 -19.33 -0.94
N LEU A 378 12.89 -18.46 -1.85
CA LEU A 378 12.15 -17.25 -2.25
C LEU A 378 10.75 -17.53 -2.82
N SER A 379 10.60 -18.59 -3.61
CA SER A 379 9.31 -19.02 -4.15
C SER A 379 8.33 -19.47 -3.06
N LEU A 380 8.83 -20.06 -1.96
CA LEU A 380 7.99 -20.43 -0.82
C LEU A 380 7.51 -19.18 -0.07
N ILE A 381 8.38 -18.17 0.10
CA ILE A 381 7.99 -16.89 0.70
C ILE A 381 6.89 -16.23 -0.13
N ALA A 382 7.07 -16.15 -1.45
CA ALA A 382 6.05 -15.59 -2.34
C ALA A 382 4.72 -16.37 -2.27
N SER A 383 4.78 -17.71 -2.23
CA SER A 383 3.60 -18.56 -2.03
C SER A 383 2.88 -18.27 -0.71
N ARG A 384 3.61 -18.12 0.40
CA ARG A 384 2.99 -17.85 1.71
C ARG A 384 2.41 -16.45 1.82
N LEU A 385 3.04 -15.45 1.21
CA LEU A 385 2.49 -14.11 1.10
C LEU A 385 1.16 -14.10 0.32
N SER A 386 0.93 -15.09 -0.53
CA SER A 386 -0.29 -15.26 -1.31
C SER A 386 -1.42 -16.03 -0.58
N GLU A 387 -1.14 -16.63 0.59
CA GLU A 387 -2.16 -17.35 1.38
C GLU A 387 -3.12 -16.35 2.04
N GLN A 388 -4.43 -16.60 1.89
CA GLN A 388 -5.51 -15.63 2.11
C GLN A 388 -5.66 -15.22 3.59
N VAL A 389 -5.52 -13.92 3.86
CA VAL A 389 -6.22 -13.25 4.95
C VAL A 389 -7.45 -12.58 4.35
N THR A 390 -8.61 -12.76 4.97
CA THR A 390 -9.90 -12.25 4.53
C THR A 390 -9.90 -10.71 4.49
N GLU A 391 -10.41 -10.12 3.40
CA GLU A 391 -10.51 -8.66 3.23
C GLU A 391 -11.38 -7.99 4.31
N GLU A 392 -12.28 -8.76 4.94
CA GLU A 392 -13.13 -8.30 6.05
C GLU A 392 -12.35 -7.98 7.33
N ASP A 393 -11.09 -8.42 7.45
CA ASP A 393 -10.21 -8.14 8.59
C ASP A 393 -9.29 -6.94 8.36
N LEU A 394 -9.34 -6.32 7.17
CA LEU A 394 -8.48 -5.18 6.83
C LEU A 394 -9.08 -3.88 7.41
N PRO A 395 -8.30 -3.09 8.16
CA PRO A 395 -8.75 -1.78 8.59
C PRO A 395 -9.03 -0.86 7.39
N ASP A 396 -10.03 0.00 7.49
CA ASP A 396 -10.30 1.04 6.49
C ASP A 396 -9.04 1.87 6.27
N TYR A 397 -8.48 1.77 5.06
CA TYR A 397 -7.31 2.55 4.67
C TYR A 397 -7.73 3.82 3.96
N ASN A 398 -7.05 4.93 4.24
CA ASN A 398 -7.19 6.18 3.51
C ASN A 398 -5.84 6.91 3.51
N LYS A 399 -5.17 6.91 2.36
CA LYS A 399 -3.99 7.74 2.10
C LYS A 399 -4.29 8.70 0.96
N SER A 400 -3.72 9.90 1.04
CA SER A 400 -3.85 10.90 0.01
C SER A 400 -2.51 11.52 -0.38
N TYR A 401 -2.46 12.09 -1.56
CA TYR A 401 -1.34 12.90 -2.01
C TYR A 401 -1.90 14.21 -2.56
N LEU A 402 -1.43 15.32 -2.01
CA LEU A 402 -1.91 16.65 -2.34
C LEU A 402 -0.85 17.40 -3.15
N THR A 403 -1.32 18.04 -4.22
CA THR A 403 -0.55 19.03 -4.98
C THR A 403 -1.31 20.35 -4.97
N ASP A 404 -0.75 21.39 -5.61
CA ASP A 404 -1.43 22.67 -5.81
C ASP A 404 -2.73 22.56 -6.64
N ARG A 405 -2.94 21.45 -7.36
CA ARG A 405 -4.04 21.28 -8.33
C ARG A 405 -4.91 20.06 -8.08
N ILE A 406 -4.31 18.93 -7.71
CA ILE A 406 -5.00 17.65 -7.58
C ILE A 406 -4.86 17.05 -6.17
N ARG A 407 -5.86 16.25 -5.80
CA ARG A 407 -5.85 15.30 -4.71
C ARG A 407 -5.92 13.89 -5.30
N LEU A 408 -4.90 13.08 -5.03
CA LEU A 408 -4.94 11.64 -5.20
C LEU A 408 -5.35 11.02 -3.87
N THR A 409 -6.26 10.06 -3.89
CA THR A 409 -6.78 9.33 -2.72
C THR A 409 -6.77 7.84 -3.01
N ALA A 410 -6.24 7.05 -2.09
CA ALA A 410 -6.28 5.59 -2.13
C ALA A 410 -6.96 5.11 -0.85
N ASP A 411 -8.11 4.44 -1.00
CA ASP A 411 -8.92 3.95 0.12
C ASP A 411 -9.61 2.61 -0.19
N SER A 412 -10.42 2.11 0.76
CA SER A 412 -11.16 0.85 0.58
C SER A 412 -12.11 0.84 -0.63
N SER A 413 -12.39 1.99 -1.24
CA SER A 413 -13.15 2.16 -2.49
C SER A 413 -12.29 2.17 -3.77
N GLY A 414 -10.96 2.27 -3.65
CA GLY A 414 -9.99 2.21 -4.73
C GLY A 414 -9.09 3.45 -4.83
N ILE A 415 -8.45 3.63 -5.98
CA ILE A 415 -7.59 4.79 -6.25
C ILE A 415 -8.39 5.85 -7.02
N SER A 416 -8.33 7.11 -6.58
CA SER A 416 -9.02 8.23 -7.22
C SER A 416 -8.12 9.46 -7.35
N VAL A 417 -8.26 10.18 -8.46
CA VAL A 417 -7.56 11.44 -8.71
C VAL A 417 -8.59 12.50 -9.07
N ALA A 418 -8.63 13.59 -8.31
CA ALA A 418 -9.58 14.67 -8.52
C ALA A 418 -8.92 16.05 -8.39
N PRO A 419 -9.43 17.10 -9.06
CA PRO A 419 -9.11 18.47 -8.76
C PRO A 419 -9.36 18.79 -7.27
N LEU A 420 -8.47 19.57 -6.67
CA LEU A 420 -8.52 19.89 -5.25
C LEU A 420 -9.75 20.74 -4.88
N ARG A 421 -10.27 21.55 -5.82
CA ARG A 421 -11.32 22.56 -5.58
C ARG A 421 -12.41 22.55 -6.67
N CYS A 422 -13.31 21.56 -6.63
CA CYS A 422 -14.40 21.46 -7.61
C CYS A 422 -15.74 21.05 -6.97
N GLU A 423 -16.80 21.76 -7.33
CA GLU A 423 -18.19 21.61 -6.85
C GLU A 423 -18.83 20.29 -7.34
N SER A 424 -18.63 19.92 -8.61
CA SER A 424 -19.18 18.67 -9.18
C SER A 424 -18.08 17.79 -9.77
N LYS A 425 -17.84 16.63 -9.14
CA LYS A 425 -16.88 15.64 -9.65
C LYS A 425 -17.59 14.69 -10.60
N GLN A 426 -17.20 14.69 -11.87
CA GLN A 426 -17.68 13.68 -12.80
C GLN A 426 -16.57 12.66 -13.08
N ALA A 427 -16.90 11.39 -12.84
CA ALA A 427 -16.03 10.27 -13.17
C ALA A 427 -15.75 10.26 -14.69
N VAL A 428 -14.47 10.25 -15.05
CA VAL A 428 -14.03 10.30 -16.44
C VAL A 428 -14.15 8.91 -17.06
N LEU A 429 -13.58 7.87 -16.45
CA LEU A 429 -13.58 6.53 -17.04
C LEU A 429 -14.95 5.85 -16.82
N PRO A 430 -15.59 5.28 -17.85
CA PRO A 430 -16.83 4.53 -17.68
C PRO A 430 -16.55 3.22 -16.92
N PRO A 431 -17.54 2.67 -16.21
CA PRO A 431 -17.39 1.43 -15.45
C PRO A 431 -16.85 0.24 -16.26
N ALA A 432 -17.09 0.22 -17.58
CA ALA A 432 -16.61 -0.84 -18.48
C ALA A 432 -15.09 -0.82 -18.74
N VAL A 433 -14.40 0.31 -18.48
CA VAL A 433 -12.93 0.47 -18.59
C VAL A 433 -12.25 0.44 -17.24
N MET A 434 -13.04 0.54 -16.17
CA MET A 434 -12.57 0.74 -14.80
C MET A 434 -11.28 -0.02 -14.56
N LEU A 435 -10.21 0.75 -14.39
CA LEU A 435 -8.86 0.24 -14.29
C LEU A 435 -8.69 -0.47 -12.95
N TRP A 436 -7.63 -1.26 -12.83
CA TRP A 436 -7.26 -2.00 -11.63
C TRP A 436 -7.43 -1.19 -10.33
N ASP A 437 -7.93 -1.88 -9.31
CA ASP A 437 -8.34 -1.33 -8.01
C ASP A 437 -9.24 -0.08 -8.10
N ARG A 438 -10.17 -0.10 -9.06
CA ARG A 438 -11.16 0.97 -9.28
C ARG A 438 -10.52 2.34 -9.57
N LEU A 439 -9.32 2.36 -10.14
CA LEU A 439 -8.61 3.59 -10.48
C LEU A 439 -9.48 4.52 -11.34
N GLN A 440 -9.77 5.71 -10.82
CA GLN A 440 -10.68 6.67 -11.43
C GLN A 440 -10.13 8.10 -11.44
N PHE A 441 -10.36 8.81 -12.54
CA PHE A 441 -10.07 10.24 -12.67
C PHE A 441 -11.38 11.02 -12.64
N PHE A 442 -11.35 12.19 -12.00
CA PHE A 442 -12.49 13.09 -11.93
C PHE A 442 -12.13 14.43 -12.56
N THR A 443 -13.08 15.02 -13.31
CA THR A 443 -12.96 16.36 -13.90
C THR A 443 -14.17 17.22 -13.54
N GLU A 444 -14.03 18.54 -13.67
CA GLU A 444 -15.15 19.46 -13.42
C GLU A 444 -16.22 19.36 -14.51
N LYS A 445 -15.79 19.21 -15.76
CA LYS A 445 -16.68 19.10 -16.92
C LYS A 445 -16.85 17.65 -17.33
N LYS A 446 -18.05 17.35 -17.82
CA LYS A 446 -18.32 16.08 -18.50
C LYS A 446 -17.46 15.98 -19.76
N LEU A 447 -16.40 15.19 -19.70
CA LEU A 447 -15.73 14.73 -20.91
C LEU A 447 -16.69 13.74 -21.61
N ASN A 448 -17.13 14.10 -22.81
CA ASN A 448 -17.93 13.20 -23.63
C ASN A 448 -17.06 12.02 -24.06
N TRP A 449 -17.16 10.91 -23.34
CA TRP A 449 -16.57 9.63 -23.73
C TRP A 449 -17.26 9.10 -24.99
N PRO A 450 -16.58 9.07 -26.15
CA PRO A 450 -17.11 8.34 -27.28
C PRO A 450 -16.93 6.84 -26.98
N ASN A 451 -17.95 6.03 -27.24
CA ASN A 451 -17.83 4.56 -27.26
C ASN A 451 -16.75 4.04 -28.22
N ALA A 452 -16.10 4.92 -28.99
CA ALA A 452 -15.03 4.59 -29.92
C ALA A 452 -13.61 4.78 -29.30
N ALA A 453 -13.44 5.54 -28.21
CA ALA A 453 -12.20 5.55 -27.41
C ALA A 453 -11.96 4.22 -26.67
N LEU A 454 -13.01 3.39 -26.58
CA LEU A 454 -13.01 2.00 -26.14
C LEU A 454 -12.54 1.00 -27.20
N LYS A 455 -12.37 1.45 -28.44
CA LYS A 455 -12.14 0.58 -29.60
C LYS A 455 -10.92 1.00 -30.41
N SER A 456 -10.52 2.27 -30.35
CA SER A 456 -9.41 2.82 -31.12
C SER A 456 -8.37 3.50 -30.23
N LEU A 457 -7.10 3.16 -30.48
CA LEU A 457 -5.95 3.73 -29.79
C LEU A 457 -5.75 5.23 -30.14
N ASP A 458 -6.14 5.68 -31.34
CA ASP A 458 -6.07 7.10 -31.73
C ASP A 458 -7.05 7.96 -30.94
N GLU A 459 -8.26 7.42 -30.70
CA GLU A 459 -9.26 8.10 -29.88
C GLU A 459 -8.88 8.08 -28.40
N ALA A 460 -8.30 6.98 -27.91
CA ALA A 460 -7.74 6.91 -26.57
C ALA A 460 -6.62 7.95 -26.36
N HIS A 461 -5.71 8.12 -27.33
CA HIS A 461 -4.67 9.15 -27.30
C HIS A 461 -5.24 10.57 -27.14
N ARG A 462 -6.23 10.93 -27.97
CA ARG A 462 -6.87 12.26 -27.90
C ARG A 462 -7.51 12.50 -26.54
N LEU A 463 -8.19 11.47 -26.01
CA LEU A 463 -8.88 11.54 -24.73
C LEU A 463 -7.92 11.79 -23.55
N TRP A 464 -6.82 11.06 -23.47
CA TRP A 464 -5.83 11.27 -22.42
C TRP A 464 -5.19 12.65 -22.51
N ASN A 465 -4.95 13.17 -23.71
CA ASN A 465 -4.42 14.53 -23.90
C ASN A 465 -5.45 15.61 -23.49
N ASP A 466 -6.74 15.38 -23.75
CA ASP A 466 -7.81 16.30 -23.31
C ASP A 466 -7.97 16.29 -21.78
N LEU A 467 -7.92 15.10 -21.15
CA LEU A 467 -7.93 14.95 -19.69
C LEU A 467 -6.73 15.65 -19.04
N GLU A 468 -5.54 15.45 -19.59
CA GLU A 468 -4.31 16.11 -19.15
C GLU A 468 -4.45 17.64 -19.21
N ARG A 469 -4.95 18.17 -20.34
CA ARG A 469 -5.17 19.62 -20.49
C ARG A 469 -6.19 20.18 -19.49
N ASP A 470 -7.25 19.43 -19.18
CA ASP A 470 -8.28 19.85 -18.24
C ASP A 470 -7.73 19.91 -16.81
N LEU A 471 -7.04 18.85 -16.36
CA LEU A 471 -6.40 18.77 -15.04
C LEU A 471 -5.25 19.77 -14.87
N GLU A 472 -4.58 20.17 -15.95
CA GLU A 472 -3.54 21.20 -15.93
C GLU A 472 -4.07 22.64 -15.96
N SER A 473 -5.29 22.84 -16.47
CA SER A 473 -5.84 24.18 -16.62
C SER A 473 -6.04 24.84 -15.25
N ARG A 474 -5.46 26.03 -15.06
CA ARG A 474 -5.63 26.80 -13.82
C ARG A 474 -7.10 27.21 -13.70
N HIS A 475 -7.84 26.61 -12.78
CA HIS A 475 -9.10 27.19 -12.34
C HIS A 475 -8.79 28.51 -11.61
N SER A 476 -8.95 29.62 -12.34
CA SER A 476 -8.81 31.01 -11.88
C SER A 476 -9.86 31.42 -10.83
N THR A 477 -10.58 30.45 -10.28
CA THR A 477 -11.71 30.64 -9.35
C THR A 477 -11.25 30.97 -7.93
N ILE A 478 -9.96 30.78 -7.61
CA ILE A 478 -9.41 30.94 -6.25
C ILE A 478 -9.38 32.41 -5.77
N GLU A 479 -9.12 33.37 -6.66
CA GLU A 479 -9.11 34.80 -6.30
C GLU A 479 -10.48 35.47 -6.45
N GLN A 480 -11.36 34.93 -7.30
CA GLN A 480 -12.70 35.49 -7.52
C GLN A 480 -13.72 35.03 -6.47
N LEU A 481 -13.61 33.82 -5.93
CA LEU A 481 -14.48 33.33 -4.85
C LEU A 481 -14.13 33.91 -3.47
N ARG A 482 -12.86 34.30 -3.25
CA ARG A 482 -12.44 34.94 -1.99
C ARG A 482 -13.01 36.36 -1.79
N GLN A 483 -13.69 36.95 -2.78
CA GLN A 483 -14.17 38.34 -2.69
C GLN A 483 -15.67 38.53 -2.47
N VAL A 484 -16.51 37.48 -2.31
CA VAL A 484 -17.96 37.68 -2.17
C VAL A 484 -18.60 36.80 -1.09
N ARG A 485 -18.42 37.21 0.18
CA ARG A 485 -19.38 37.19 1.32
C ARG A 485 -18.57 37.15 2.63
N ARG A 486 -18.55 38.25 3.39
CA ARG A 486 -18.12 38.19 4.79
C ARG A 486 -19.29 37.60 5.58
N LYS A 487 -19.20 36.35 6.00
CA LYS A 487 -20.13 35.73 6.94
C LYS A 487 -19.95 36.33 8.33
N GLU A 488 -21.00 36.38 9.14
CA GLU A 488 -20.97 36.94 10.50
C GLU A 488 -20.67 35.84 11.53
N ARG A 489 -20.21 36.22 12.73
CA ARG A 489 -19.98 35.27 13.82
C ARG A 489 -21.26 35.11 14.64
N PRO A 490 -21.74 33.88 14.89
CA PRO A 490 -22.95 33.66 15.68
C PRO A 490 -22.77 34.00 17.16
N GLU A 491 -23.83 34.51 17.77
CA GLU A 491 -23.89 34.80 19.20
C GLU A 491 -24.51 33.63 19.99
N ARG A 492 -24.40 33.69 21.32
CA ARG A 492 -24.96 32.65 22.19
C ARG A 492 -26.49 32.65 22.09
N GLY A 493 -27.05 31.52 21.71
CA GLY A 493 -28.49 31.35 21.49
C GLY A 493 -28.92 31.39 20.02
N ASP A 494 -28.00 31.63 19.09
CA ASP A 494 -28.29 31.51 17.66
C ASP A 494 -28.39 30.03 17.25
N GLU A 495 -29.32 29.74 16.34
CA GLU A 495 -29.42 28.45 15.66
C GLU A 495 -28.61 28.51 14.38
N VAL A 496 -27.68 27.57 14.23
CA VAL A 496 -26.76 27.49 13.10
C VAL A 496 -26.75 26.08 12.55
N ARG A 497 -26.58 25.96 11.23
CA ARG A 497 -26.37 24.65 10.60
C ARG A 497 -24.91 24.22 10.82
N ILE A 498 -24.70 23.00 11.32
CA ILE A 498 -23.36 22.47 11.62
C ILE A 498 -23.10 21.15 10.91
N ALA A 499 -21.84 20.91 10.55
CA ALA A 499 -21.32 19.67 10.00
C ALA A 499 -20.39 18.99 11.01
N PRO A 500 -20.84 17.95 11.75
CA PRO A 500 -20.00 17.20 12.68
C PRO A 500 -19.04 16.25 11.93
N TYR A 501 -17.80 16.68 11.67
CA TYR A 501 -16.90 16.01 10.73
C TYR A 501 -16.01 14.92 11.35
N ALA A 502 -15.67 15.02 12.64
CA ALA A 502 -14.79 14.06 13.30
C ALA A 502 -15.11 13.89 14.79
N ILE A 503 -14.68 12.75 15.35
CA ILE A 503 -14.60 12.59 16.80
C ILE A 503 -13.36 13.33 17.29
N ASP A 504 -13.53 14.10 18.36
CA ASP A 504 -12.44 14.82 18.99
C ASP A 504 -11.34 13.83 19.43
N PRO A 505 -10.10 13.92 18.89
CA PRO A 505 -9.00 13.04 19.28
C PRO A 505 -8.62 13.17 20.75
N GLU A 506 -8.99 14.29 21.38
CA GLU A 506 -8.73 14.55 22.80
C GLU A 506 -9.80 13.97 23.72
N ASN A 507 -11.03 13.86 23.23
CA ASN A 507 -12.15 13.30 23.97
C ASN A 507 -13.06 12.50 23.03
N PRO A 508 -13.00 11.16 23.04
CA PRO A 508 -13.78 10.32 22.16
C PRO A 508 -15.30 10.37 22.41
N ASN A 509 -15.76 11.20 23.34
CA ASN A 509 -17.16 11.51 23.58
C ASN A 509 -17.54 12.95 23.17
N ARG A 510 -16.79 13.59 22.27
CA ARG A 510 -17.11 14.89 21.65
C ARG A 510 -16.93 14.80 20.14
N LEU A 511 -17.72 15.56 19.40
CA LEU A 511 -17.53 15.74 17.96
C LEU A 511 -16.98 17.14 17.67
N LEU A 512 -16.07 17.21 16.71
CA LEU A 512 -15.63 18.45 16.09
C LEU A 512 -16.64 18.84 15.02
N CYS A 513 -17.07 20.10 15.03
CA CYS A 513 -18.14 20.60 14.17
C CYS A 513 -17.73 21.93 13.55
N ARG A 514 -18.04 22.12 12.27
CA ARG A 514 -17.98 23.43 11.61
C ARG A 514 -19.39 23.93 11.32
N ILE A 515 -19.56 25.24 11.27
CA ILE A 515 -20.80 25.86 10.82
C ILE A 515 -20.82 25.79 9.29
N ASP A 516 -21.88 25.23 8.75
CA ASP A 516 -22.15 25.07 7.33
C ASP A 516 -23.45 25.82 7.01
N ASP A 517 -23.40 27.14 7.09
CA ASP A 517 -24.54 28.05 7.04
C ASP A 517 -24.29 29.20 6.05
N ASP A 518 -25.31 29.65 5.32
CA ASP A 518 -25.23 30.77 4.37
C ASP A 518 -24.79 32.10 5.01
N TYR A 519 -25.09 32.29 6.30
CA TYR A 519 -24.93 33.56 7.02
C TYR A 519 -23.80 33.55 8.06
N TYR A 520 -23.61 32.42 8.74
CA TYR A 520 -22.71 32.29 9.88
C TYR A 520 -21.44 31.49 9.57
N GLU A 521 -20.30 31.89 10.15
CA GLU A 521 -19.03 31.14 10.08
C GLU A 521 -18.49 30.79 11.47
N GLY A 522 -17.86 29.63 11.61
CA GLY A 522 -17.31 29.21 12.89
C GLY A 522 -16.99 27.73 13.03
N GLU A 523 -16.13 27.40 14.00
CA GLU A 523 -15.81 26.02 14.38
C GLU A 523 -16.00 25.82 15.88
N GLY A 524 -16.43 24.61 16.26
CA GLY A 524 -16.86 24.30 17.61
C GLY A 524 -16.90 22.82 17.93
N LEU A 525 -17.37 22.54 19.14
CA LEU A 525 -17.46 21.22 19.71
C LEU A 525 -18.94 20.89 19.96
N LEU A 526 -19.33 19.65 19.65
CA LEU A 526 -20.60 19.07 20.04
C LEU A 526 -20.33 17.94 21.06
N PRO A 527 -20.44 18.22 22.36
CA PRO A 527 -20.25 17.19 23.39
C PRO A 527 -21.28 16.07 23.29
N GLY A 528 -20.90 14.84 23.66
CA GLY A 528 -21.81 13.69 23.68
C GLY A 528 -23.01 13.89 24.60
N GLY A 529 -22.78 14.62 25.70
CA GLY A 529 -23.84 15.06 26.59
C GLY A 529 -24.82 16.05 25.97
N ASN A 530 -24.50 16.68 24.82
CA ASN A 530 -25.29 17.64 24.05
C ASN A 530 -25.83 17.09 22.72
N LEU A 531 -25.53 15.82 22.41
CA LEU A 531 -25.96 15.14 21.19
C LEU A 531 -27.44 14.81 21.16
N ALA A 532 -28.03 14.48 22.30
CA ALA A 532 -29.40 14.02 22.41
C ALA A 532 -29.97 14.39 23.79
N PRO A 533 -31.30 14.36 23.98
CA PRO A 533 -31.94 14.59 25.29
C PRO A 533 -31.47 13.60 26.37
N TYR A 534 -31.01 12.41 25.95
CA TYR A 534 -30.36 11.42 26.79
C TYR A 534 -28.83 11.57 26.68
N ASN A 535 -28.14 11.40 27.80
CA ASN A 535 -26.68 11.55 27.84
C ASN A 535 -26.00 10.40 27.08
N VAL A 536 -25.42 10.71 25.91
CA VAL A 536 -24.60 9.78 25.13
C VAL A 536 -23.20 9.75 25.75
N LYS A 537 -22.83 8.58 26.28
CA LYS A 537 -21.60 8.44 27.09
C LYS A 537 -20.36 8.06 26.29
N TYR A 538 -20.55 7.36 25.16
CA TYR A 538 -19.45 6.86 24.33
C TYR A 538 -19.90 6.79 22.86
N LEU A 539 -19.07 7.32 21.95
CA LEU A 539 -19.29 7.25 20.49
C LEU A 539 -18.68 5.99 19.86
N ASN A 540 -17.91 5.20 20.61
CA ASN A 540 -17.25 3.96 20.15
C ASN A 540 -16.42 4.12 18.85
N GLY A 541 -15.88 5.31 18.58
CA GLY A 541 -15.11 5.58 17.35
C GLY A 541 -15.97 5.76 16.10
N ILE A 542 -17.30 5.76 16.22
CA ILE A 542 -18.24 5.91 15.11
C ILE A 542 -18.83 7.32 15.15
N ASN A 543 -18.66 8.08 14.06
CA ASN A 543 -19.35 9.36 13.88
C ASN A 543 -20.79 9.09 13.39
N PRO A 544 -21.83 9.36 14.20
CA PRO A 544 -23.21 9.06 13.83
C PRO A 544 -23.76 9.96 12.71
N PHE A 545 -23.06 11.04 12.37
CA PHE A 545 -23.42 11.98 11.31
C PHE A 545 -22.80 11.64 9.95
N ARG A 546 -22.35 10.39 9.77
CA ARG A 546 -21.80 9.92 8.50
C ARG A 546 -22.61 8.74 7.98
N ARG A 547 -23.04 8.81 6.72
CA ARG A 547 -23.71 7.70 6.03
C ARG A 547 -22.72 6.57 5.73
N SER A 548 -23.26 5.37 5.48
CA SER A 548 -22.48 4.19 5.08
C SER A 548 -21.75 4.33 3.73
N ASN A 549 -22.12 5.32 2.92
CA ASN A 549 -21.44 5.69 1.67
C ASN A 549 -20.32 6.74 1.87
N GLY A 550 -20.05 7.16 3.12
CA GLY A 550 -19.05 8.17 3.45
C GLY A 550 -19.52 9.63 3.40
N GLU A 551 -20.77 9.88 2.99
CA GLU A 551 -21.39 11.21 2.93
C GLU A 551 -21.56 11.78 4.35
N GLN A 552 -21.07 13.01 4.54
CA GLN A 552 -21.22 13.75 5.79
C GLN A 552 -22.62 14.36 5.87
N LEU A 553 -23.23 14.34 7.04
CA LEU A 553 -24.54 14.95 7.31
C LEU A 553 -24.37 16.23 8.11
N CYS A 554 -25.13 17.26 7.73
CA CYS A 554 -25.25 18.55 8.39
C CYS A 554 -26.59 18.64 9.11
N VAL A 555 -26.59 19.24 10.29
CA VAL A 555 -27.75 19.30 11.18
C VAL A 555 -27.85 20.67 11.86
N MET A 556 -29.05 21.08 12.24
CA MET A 556 -29.25 22.32 12.99
C MET A 556 -28.82 22.16 14.45
N ALA A 557 -28.09 23.14 14.99
CA ALA A 557 -27.67 23.17 16.37
C ALA A 557 -27.72 24.57 16.97
N LEU A 558 -27.97 24.64 18.28
CA LEU A 558 -27.95 25.88 19.04
C LEU A 558 -26.52 26.17 19.56
N VAL A 559 -26.07 27.41 19.44
CA VAL A 559 -24.84 27.87 20.09
C VAL A 559 -25.08 28.06 21.60
N GLU A 560 -24.70 27.06 22.39
CA GLU A 560 -24.94 27.04 23.85
C GLU A 560 -23.93 27.92 24.62
N GLY A 561 -22.73 28.10 24.07
CA GLY A 561 -21.67 28.90 24.65
C GLY A 561 -20.38 28.84 23.84
N PHE A 562 -19.30 29.32 24.45
CA PHE A 562 -17.97 29.39 23.85
C PHE A 562 -16.96 28.75 24.79
N THR A 563 -15.99 28.04 24.25
CA THR A 563 -14.84 27.56 24.99
C THR A 563 -13.84 28.71 25.25
N PRO A 564 -12.93 28.59 26.23
CA PRO A 564 -11.93 29.62 26.52
C PRO A 564 -10.95 29.93 25.37
N ASP A 565 -10.80 28.99 24.45
CA ASP A 565 -10.04 29.03 23.20
C ASP A 565 -10.81 29.65 22.03
N GLY A 566 -12.06 30.07 22.25
CA GLY A 566 -12.87 30.78 21.25
C GLY A 566 -13.66 29.88 20.30
N ARG A 567 -13.68 28.56 20.51
CA ARG A 567 -14.51 27.60 19.75
C ARG A 567 -15.95 27.60 20.28
N TYR A 568 -16.92 27.38 19.40
CA TYR A 568 -18.34 27.31 19.80
C TYR A 568 -18.63 25.99 20.54
N ILE A 569 -19.58 25.99 21.46
CA ILE A 569 -20.15 24.77 22.05
C ILE A 569 -21.55 24.64 21.48
N PHE A 570 -21.76 23.64 20.64
CA PHE A 570 -23.04 23.36 20.00
C PHE A 570 -23.89 22.43 20.85
N SER A 571 -25.20 22.55 20.69
CA SER A 571 -26.19 21.70 21.35
C SER A 571 -27.32 21.37 20.40
N THR A 572 -27.50 20.07 20.14
CA THR A 572 -28.59 19.58 19.28
C THR A 572 -29.80 19.17 20.13
N LYS A 573 -29.60 18.78 21.40
CA LYS A 573 -30.62 18.36 22.39
C LYS A 573 -32.09 18.74 22.14
N ASN A 574 -32.39 20.02 22.01
CA ASN A 574 -33.77 20.52 21.95
C ASN A 574 -34.31 20.52 20.52
N VAL A 575 -33.49 20.95 19.55
CA VAL A 575 -33.83 20.98 18.11
C VAL A 575 -34.23 19.57 17.65
N LEU A 576 -33.41 18.58 18.02
CA LEU A 576 -33.61 17.16 17.65
C LEU A 576 -34.90 16.54 18.13
N GLN A 577 -35.36 16.98 19.29
CA GLN A 577 -36.49 16.35 19.93
C GLN A 577 -37.81 16.84 19.34
N GLU A 578 -37.82 18.02 18.73
CA GLU A 578 -38.99 18.55 18.04
C GLU A 578 -39.19 17.86 16.69
N ASP A 579 -38.12 17.70 15.90
CA ASP A 579 -38.18 17.00 14.60
C ASP A 579 -38.69 15.55 14.74
N LEU A 580 -38.17 14.81 15.71
CA LEU A 580 -38.59 13.42 15.95
C LEU A 580 -40.04 13.31 16.47
N LYS A 581 -40.57 14.33 17.16
CA LYS A 581 -41.97 14.35 17.62
C LYS A 581 -42.96 14.51 16.47
N GLU A 582 -42.56 15.14 15.37
CA GLU A 582 -43.41 15.23 14.17
C GLU A 582 -43.59 13.87 13.49
N ILE A 583 -42.62 12.97 13.65
CA ILE A 583 -42.58 11.66 12.99
C ILE A 583 -43.28 10.58 13.85
N ALA A 584 -43.27 10.71 15.18
CA ALA A 584 -43.81 9.72 16.11
C ALA A 584 -45.34 9.70 16.20
N LYS A 585 -45.96 8.52 16.11
CA LYS A 585 -47.43 8.38 16.13
C LYS A 585 -47.95 8.03 17.54
N PHE A 586 -49.05 8.66 17.94
CA PHE A 586 -49.76 8.31 19.17
C PHE A 586 -50.20 6.83 19.16
N GLY A 587 -49.89 6.08 20.22
CA GLY A 587 -50.22 4.66 20.33
C GLY A 587 -49.27 3.69 19.62
N GLU A 588 -48.16 4.19 19.06
CA GLU A 588 -47.10 3.34 18.48
C GLU A 588 -46.32 2.63 19.60
N GLN A 589 -46.03 1.34 19.37
CA GLN A 589 -45.21 0.51 20.26
C GLN A 589 -43.75 0.59 19.81
N LEU A 590 -42.85 0.89 20.75
CA LEU A 590 -41.41 1.04 20.48
C LEU A 590 -40.60 0.26 21.52
N ASN A 591 -39.46 -0.27 21.10
CA ASN A 591 -38.45 -0.77 22.04
C ASN A 591 -37.64 0.41 22.59
N CYS A 592 -37.57 0.53 23.91
CA CYS A 592 -36.85 1.59 24.60
C CYS A 592 -35.83 1.02 25.59
N LEU A 593 -34.63 1.60 25.64
CA LEU A 593 -33.64 1.28 26.66
C LEU A 593 -33.74 2.25 27.83
N VAL A 594 -33.84 1.74 29.06
CA VAL A 594 -33.83 2.56 30.27
C VAL A 594 -32.39 2.89 30.65
N VAL A 595 -32.00 4.17 30.60
CA VAL A 595 -30.59 4.58 30.74
C VAL A 595 -30.27 5.15 32.12
N SER A 596 -31.18 5.91 32.72
CA SER A 596 -30.91 6.58 33.98
C SER A 596 -32.17 6.90 34.78
N HIS A 597 -31.97 7.22 36.06
CA HIS A 597 -33.00 7.77 36.93
C HIS A 597 -32.38 8.91 37.76
N ALA A 598 -32.97 10.09 37.70
CA ALA A 598 -32.55 11.28 38.46
C ALA A 598 -33.78 11.99 39.06
N ASN A 599 -33.60 13.15 39.70
CA ASN A 599 -34.67 13.92 40.37
C ASN A 599 -35.87 14.29 39.46
N GLY A 600 -35.80 14.03 38.15
CA GLY A 600 -36.88 14.24 37.16
C GLY A 600 -37.54 12.96 36.62
N GLY A 601 -37.29 11.77 37.19
CA GLY A 601 -37.91 10.50 36.78
C GLY A 601 -36.98 9.54 36.03
N TRP A 602 -37.57 8.47 35.48
CA TRP A 602 -36.88 7.45 34.68
C TRP A 602 -36.76 7.89 33.23
N VAL A 603 -35.56 7.84 32.67
CA VAL A 603 -35.25 8.36 31.32
C VAL A 603 -34.55 7.31 30.48
N GLY A 604 -34.87 7.29 29.19
CA GLY A 604 -34.31 6.38 28.20
C GLY A 604 -34.39 6.92 26.78
N PHE A 605 -34.11 6.04 25.83
CA PHE A 605 -34.28 6.32 24.41
C PHE A 605 -34.94 5.14 23.68
N ALA A 606 -35.65 5.45 22.62
CA ALA A 606 -36.30 4.50 21.72
C ALA A 606 -35.37 4.07 20.59
N GLU A 607 -35.68 2.94 19.94
CA GLU A 607 -34.93 2.38 18.81
C GLU A 607 -34.81 3.32 17.60
N ASN A 608 -35.72 4.28 17.46
CA ASN A 608 -35.73 5.32 16.43
C ASN A 608 -35.02 6.62 16.86
N GLY A 609 -34.34 6.65 18.01
CA GLY A 609 -33.59 7.82 18.50
C GLY A 609 -34.39 8.77 19.42
N LEU A 610 -35.65 8.47 19.71
CA LEU A 610 -36.51 9.36 20.51
C LEU A 610 -36.14 9.33 22.00
N GLY A 611 -35.95 10.50 22.62
CA GLY A 611 -35.78 10.59 24.08
C GLY A 611 -37.11 10.44 24.83
N VAL A 612 -37.18 9.47 25.75
CA VAL A 612 -38.42 9.10 26.44
C VAL A 612 -38.32 9.18 27.97
N SER A 613 -39.43 9.45 28.64
CA SER A 613 -39.61 9.39 30.08
C SER A 613 -40.65 8.34 30.47
N PHE A 614 -40.32 7.46 31.41
CA PHE A 614 -41.20 6.34 31.78
C PHE A 614 -42.06 6.67 33.00
N GLU A 615 -43.38 6.67 32.85
CA GLU A 615 -44.33 7.03 33.92
C GLU A 615 -44.50 5.93 34.97
N ASN A 616 -44.57 4.66 34.54
CA ASN A 616 -44.84 3.50 35.40
C ASN A 616 -43.57 2.69 35.77
N ALA A 617 -42.37 3.20 35.47
CA ALA A 617 -41.10 2.50 35.69
C ALA A 617 -40.79 2.20 37.18
N GLY A 618 -41.31 3.00 38.11
CA GLY A 618 -41.17 2.74 39.55
C GLY A 618 -41.82 1.42 39.97
N GLU A 619 -43.02 1.13 39.45
CA GLU A 619 -43.76 -0.11 39.76
C GLU A 619 -43.06 -1.33 39.14
N PHE A 620 -42.58 -1.23 37.91
CA PHE A 620 -41.85 -2.30 37.23
C PHE A 620 -40.51 -2.60 37.89
N ASN A 621 -39.76 -1.57 38.29
CA ASN A 621 -38.51 -1.75 39.02
C ASN A 621 -38.75 -2.45 40.36
N GLN A 622 -39.84 -2.12 41.06
CA GLN A 622 -40.21 -2.78 42.31
C GLN A 622 -40.55 -4.27 42.09
N ARG A 623 -41.34 -4.61 41.05
CA ARG A 623 -41.63 -6.01 40.69
C ARG A 623 -40.36 -6.82 40.37
N LEU A 624 -39.38 -6.21 39.71
CA LEU A 624 -38.09 -6.83 39.45
C LEU A 624 -37.28 -7.07 40.73
N CYS A 625 -37.32 -6.12 41.66
CA CYS A 625 -36.71 -6.28 42.99
C CYS A 625 -37.38 -7.40 43.81
N ASP A 626 -38.72 -7.50 43.76
CA ASP A 626 -39.49 -8.48 44.53
C ASP A 626 -39.30 -9.93 44.03
N ASN A 627 -38.90 -10.12 42.76
CA ASN A 627 -38.66 -11.42 42.13
C ASN A 627 -37.20 -11.93 42.28
N TRP A 628 -36.30 -11.17 42.93
CA TRP A 628 -34.92 -11.61 43.18
C TRP A 628 -34.84 -12.44 44.48
N GLY A 629 -34.61 -13.74 44.35
CA GLY A 629 -34.50 -14.69 45.47
C GLY A 629 -33.31 -14.45 46.41
N GLU A 630 -33.43 -14.93 47.65
CA GLU A 630 -32.60 -14.66 48.84
C GLU A 630 -31.09 -15.00 48.76
N ASP A 631 -30.56 -15.51 47.65
CA ASP A 631 -29.14 -15.88 47.51
C ASP A 631 -28.25 -14.84 46.81
N SER A 632 -28.79 -13.68 46.42
CA SER A 632 -27.95 -12.57 45.92
C SER A 632 -27.70 -11.56 47.04
N GLY A 633 -26.49 -11.62 47.61
CA GLY A 633 -26.06 -10.70 48.67
C GLY A 633 -26.43 -9.24 48.34
N LYS A 634 -27.22 -8.63 49.22
CA LYS A 634 -27.69 -7.25 49.22
C LYS A 634 -27.00 -6.33 48.21
N VAL A 635 -27.71 -6.00 47.13
CA VAL A 635 -27.51 -4.74 46.41
C VAL A 635 -28.84 -3.99 46.39
N TYR A 636 -28.95 -2.93 47.19
CA TYR A 636 -29.96 -1.89 46.95
C TYR A 636 -29.71 -1.33 45.55
N GLY A 637 -30.61 -1.56 44.60
CA GLY A 637 -30.34 -1.27 43.19
C GLY A 637 -31.58 -0.90 42.38
N ARG A 638 -31.33 -0.34 41.20
CA ARG A 638 -32.31 0.00 40.15
C ARG A 638 -32.17 -1.01 39.00
N PRO A 639 -32.66 -2.26 39.15
CA PRO A 639 -32.47 -3.35 38.17
C PRO A 639 -33.05 -3.04 36.79
N LEU A 640 -33.95 -2.06 36.69
CA LEU A 640 -34.53 -1.64 35.43
C LEU A 640 -33.53 -0.85 34.55
N ILE A 641 -32.47 -0.26 35.12
CA ILE A 641 -31.43 0.44 34.33
C ILE A 641 -30.65 -0.58 33.48
N GLY A 642 -30.55 -0.33 32.18
CA GLY A 642 -29.88 -1.19 31.21
C GLY A 642 -30.77 -2.30 30.62
N LYS A 643 -32.06 -2.35 31.00
CA LYS A 643 -33.05 -3.24 30.38
C LYS A 643 -33.76 -2.56 29.22
N VAL A 644 -34.03 -3.33 28.16
CA VAL A 644 -34.92 -2.92 27.06
C VAL A 644 -36.35 -3.24 27.46
N VAL A 645 -37.26 -2.31 27.21
CA VAL A 645 -38.67 -2.39 27.54
C VAL A 645 -39.51 -2.06 26.33
N LEU A 646 -40.60 -2.80 26.14
CA LEU A 646 -41.63 -2.46 25.17
C LEU A 646 -42.51 -1.38 25.77
N VAL A 647 -42.70 -0.27 25.05
CA VAL A 647 -43.53 0.84 25.53
C VAL A 647 -44.54 1.29 24.50
N THR A 648 -45.63 1.88 24.98
CA THR A 648 -46.63 2.55 24.14
C THR A 648 -46.57 4.06 24.33
N LEU A 649 -46.51 4.80 23.21
CA LEU A 649 -46.47 6.27 23.17
C LEU A 649 -47.80 6.89 23.61
N LYS A 650 -47.77 7.73 24.67
CA LYS A 650 -48.97 8.37 25.25
C LYS A 650 -49.22 9.83 24.84
N GLY A 651 -48.33 10.43 24.06
CA GLY A 651 -48.53 11.78 23.49
C GLY A 651 -47.22 12.53 23.30
N THR A 652 -47.19 13.47 22.35
CA THR A 652 -46.00 14.25 21.96
C THR A 652 -46.01 15.70 22.47
N SER A 653 -46.94 16.07 23.36
CA SER A 653 -47.16 17.47 23.75
C SER A 653 -46.24 17.97 24.87
N GLY A 654 -45.26 18.80 24.53
CA GLY A 654 -44.41 19.57 25.45
C GLY A 654 -42.95 19.70 24.97
N LEU A 655 -42.21 20.69 25.48
CA LEU A 655 -40.74 20.77 25.35
C LEU A 655 -40.11 19.70 26.27
N GLY A 656 -39.22 18.85 25.75
CA GLY A 656 -38.55 17.78 26.51
C GLY A 656 -39.03 16.34 26.23
N LEU A 657 -38.57 15.37 27.05
CA LEU A 657 -38.78 13.90 26.96
C LEU A 657 -40.23 13.48 26.70
N VAL A 658 -40.42 12.47 25.86
CA VAL A 658 -41.76 11.97 25.51
C VAL A 658 -42.25 10.95 26.55
N PRO A 659 -43.44 11.14 27.15
CA PRO A 659 -43.97 10.21 28.15
C PRO A 659 -44.41 8.89 27.51
N VAL A 660 -43.97 7.79 28.13
CA VAL A 660 -44.28 6.41 27.72
C VAL A 660 -44.61 5.53 28.92
N GLU A 661 -45.42 4.51 28.68
CA GLU A 661 -45.70 3.45 29.67
C GLU A 661 -45.06 2.13 29.25
N ILE A 662 -44.41 1.48 30.19
CA ILE A 662 -43.83 0.13 30.05
C ILE A 662 -44.94 -0.91 30.03
N GLU A 663 -44.96 -1.74 29.00
CA GLU A 663 -45.84 -2.90 28.89
C GLU A 663 -45.14 -4.17 29.39
N GLU A 664 -43.92 -4.41 28.92
CA GLU A 664 -43.11 -5.57 29.28
C GLU A 664 -41.60 -5.30 29.17
N VAL A 665 -40.79 -6.18 29.78
CA VAL A 665 -39.32 -6.17 29.67
C VAL A 665 -38.91 -7.17 28.59
N VAL A 666 -38.07 -6.71 27.66
CA VAL A 666 -37.63 -7.47 26.48
C VAL A 666 -36.16 -7.84 26.62
N ASP A 667 -35.85 -9.12 26.81
CA ASP A 667 -34.47 -9.58 27.06
C ASP A 667 -33.65 -9.91 25.78
N HIS A 668 -34.28 -9.96 24.60
CA HIS A 668 -33.65 -10.42 23.35
C HIS A 668 -33.30 -9.29 22.36
N VAL A 669 -33.64 -8.03 22.68
CA VAL A 669 -33.34 -6.86 21.84
C VAL A 669 -32.16 -6.10 22.44
N ARG A 670 -31.22 -5.66 21.60
CA ARG A 670 -30.09 -4.82 22.01
C ARG A 670 -30.20 -3.47 21.31
N LEU A 671 -30.16 -2.39 22.09
CA LEU A 671 -30.18 -1.02 21.59
C LEU A 671 -28.89 -0.33 21.99
N ASP A 672 -28.29 0.38 21.02
CA ASP A 672 -27.08 1.16 21.18
C ASP A 672 -27.39 2.66 21.03
N GLN A 673 -26.75 3.49 21.86
CA GLN A 673 -26.96 4.94 21.87
C GLN A 673 -26.50 5.59 20.57
N VAL A 674 -25.39 5.12 19.98
CA VAL A 674 -24.80 5.71 18.77
C VAL A 674 -25.66 5.39 17.55
N SER A 675 -26.14 4.16 17.44
CA SER A 675 -27.05 3.69 16.39
C SER A 675 -28.38 4.45 16.42
N ALA A 676 -28.90 4.75 17.61
CA ALA A 676 -30.10 5.55 17.77
C ALA A 676 -29.91 7.00 17.30
N VAL A 677 -28.75 7.61 17.59
CA VAL A 677 -28.38 8.95 17.07
C VAL A 677 -28.13 8.90 15.56
N ALA A 678 -27.48 7.86 15.04
CA ALA A 678 -27.22 7.70 13.61
C ALA A 678 -28.50 7.48 12.80
N TYR A 679 -29.47 6.72 13.35
CA TYR A 679 -30.79 6.56 12.73
C TYR A 679 -31.47 7.92 12.55
N TRP A 680 -31.42 8.76 13.58
CA TRP A 680 -31.94 10.11 13.52
C TRP A 680 -31.17 10.98 12.50
N ALA A 681 -29.83 11.02 12.58
CA ALA A 681 -29.01 11.86 11.71
C ALA A 681 -29.28 11.54 10.22
N ASN A 682 -29.52 10.27 9.89
CA ASN A 682 -29.87 9.86 8.53
C ASN A 682 -31.25 10.34 8.05
N HIS A 683 -32.21 10.55 8.95
CA HIS A 683 -33.56 10.99 8.63
C HIS A 683 -33.72 12.52 8.60
N CYS A 684 -32.97 13.24 9.44
CA CYS A 684 -33.10 14.69 9.60
C CYS A 684 -31.89 15.47 9.06
N GLY A 685 -30.76 14.81 8.84
CA GLY A 685 -29.54 15.43 8.33
C GLY A 685 -29.56 15.59 6.80
N GLU A 686 -29.15 16.75 6.35
CA GLU A 686 -28.96 17.07 4.93
C GLU A 686 -27.48 16.93 4.55
N GLY A 687 -27.15 16.81 3.26
CA GLY A 687 -25.73 16.85 2.82
C GLY A 687 -25.09 18.22 3.11
N PRO A 688 -23.76 18.36 3.05
CA PRO A 688 -23.11 19.66 3.21
C PRO A 688 -23.51 20.61 2.08
N ASP A 689 -23.63 21.91 2.39
CA ASP A 689 -23.81 22.92 1.34
C ASP A 689 -22.55 22.91 0.46
N GLU A 690 -22.73 22.76 -0.85
CA GLU A 690 -21.66 22.55 -1.84
C GLU A 690 -20.69 23.76 -1.99
N GLN A 691 -20.76 24.76 -1.11
CA GLN A 691 -20.15 26.09 -1.28
C GLN A 691 -18.91 26.38 -0.41
N GLU A 692 -18.56 25.58 0.60
CA GLU A 692 -17.38 25.85 1.43
C GLU A 692 -16.24 24.85 1.28
N ALA A 693 -15.06 25.42 0.98
CA ALA A 693 -13.81 24.70 0.81
C ALA A 693 -13.37 24.00 2.11
N PRO A 694 -12.65 22.87 2.01
CA PRO A 694 -12.00 22.24 3.17
C PRO A 694 -11.05 23.23 3.88
N THR A 695 -11.14 23.36 5.20
CA THR A 695 -10.27 24.25 6.03
C THR A 695 -8.86 23.69 6.20
N GLU A 696 -7.90 24.55 6.59
CA GLU A 696 -6.49 24.19 6.83
C GLU A 696 -6.32 23.07 7.89
N GLU A 697 -7.27 22.87 8.81
CA GLU A 697 -7.28 21.73 9.75
C GLU A 697 -7.59 20.38 9.04
N GLU A 698 -8.38 20.36 7.95
CA GLU A 698 -8.58 19.17 7.12
C GLU A 698 -7.31 18.82 6.31
N GLU A 699 -6.53 19.82 5.90
CA GLU A 699 -5.20 19.61 5.28
C GLU A 699 -4.16 19.08 6.29
N VAL A 700 -4.28 19.45 7.57
CA VAL A 700 -3.40 18.99 8.65
C VAL A 700 -3.74 17.56 9.13
N PHE A 701 -5.01 17.15 9.11
CA PHE A 701 -5.40 15.75 9.37
C PHE A 701 -4.96 14.82 8.24
N VAL A 702 -4.98 15.32 6.99
CA VAL A 702 -4.42 14.64 5.83
C VAL A 702 -2.93 14.35 6.00
N ALA A 703 -2.17 15.15 6.75
CA ALA A 703 -0.72 14.99 6.91
C ALA A 703 -0.26 13.62 7.48
N ASN A 704 -1.05 12.96 8.34
CA ASN A 704 -0.72 11.61 8.85
C ASN A 704 -1.16 10.49 7.88
N SER A 705 -1.87 10.85 6.83
CA SER A 705 -2.33 9.99 5.74
C SER A 705 -1.70 10.40 4.40
N LEU A 706 -0.60 11.14 4.39
CA LEU A 706 0.05 11.54 3.14
C LEU A 706 0.97 10.44 2.59
N PHE A 707 0.95 10.22 1.27
CA PHE A 707 2.00 9.47 0.60
C PHE A 707 3.33 10.25 0.66
N THR A 708 4.42 9.57 1.02
CA THR A 708 5.77 10.08 0.72
C THR A 708 6.04 9.99 -0.78
N ALA A 709 7.06 10.71 -1.28
CA ALA A 709 7.44 10.61 -2.69
C ALA A 709 7.76 9.14 -3.07
N GLU A 710 8.61 8.47 -2.31
CA GLU A 710 9.01 7.07 -2.58
C GLU A 710 7.83 6.08 -2.52
N GLN A 711 6.86 6.31 -1.63
CA GLN A 711 5.64 5.49 -1.56
C GLN A 711 4.74 5.69 -2.79
N LEU A 712 4.69 6.91 -3.33
CA LEU A 712 3.94 7.19 -4.56
C LEU A 712 4.64 6.60 -5.80
N ASP A 713 5.98 6.59 -5.82
CA ASP A 713 6.75 5.87 -6.84
C ASP A 713 6.44 4.38 -6.82
N GLU A 714 6.35 3.78 -5.64
CA GLU A 714 5.98 2.37 -5.48
C GLU A 714 4.55 2.09 -5.98
N LEU A 715 3.58 2.98 -5.70
CA LEU A 715 2.22 2.88 -6.24
C LEU A 715 2.22 2.88 -7.78
N MET A 716 3.05 3.73 -8.40
CA MET A 716 3.19 3.78 -9.85
C MET A 716 3.84 2.50 -10.40
N LEU A 717 4.79 1.91 -9.69
CA LEU A 717 5.40 0.62 -10.05
C LEU A 717 4.42 -0.55 -9.91
N VAL A 718 3.48 -0.51 -8.96
CA VAL A 718 2.37 -1.49 -8.88
C VAL A 718 1.50 -1.38 -10.13
N LEU A 719 1.08 -0.18 -10.51
CA LEU A 719 0.29 0.04 -11.74
C LEU A 719 1.06 -0.33 -13.01
N ASN A 720 2.38 -0.13 -13.03
CA ASN A 720 3.26 -0.60 -14.11
C ASN A 720 3.19 -2.13 -14.23
N HIS A 721 3.29 -2.87 -13.12
CA HIS A 721 3.19 -4.34 -13.12
C HIS A 721 1.82 -4.82 -13.63
N VAL A 722 0.73 -4.12 -13.26
CA VAL A 722 -0.61 -4.38 -13.82
C VAL A 722 -0.62 -4.17 -15.33
N ALA A 723 -0.03 -3.07 -15.83
CA ALA A 723 0.05 -2.78 -17.25
C ALA A 723 0.82 -3.86 -18.02
N MET A 724 1.96 -4.32 -17.49
CA MET A 724 2.77 -5.39 -18.08
C MET A 724 2.00 -6.72 -18.17
N SER A 725 1.12 -6.99 -17.21
CA SER A 725 0.29 -8.20 -17.13
C SER A 725 -0.97 -8.15 -18.00
N GLU A 726 -1.30 -7.00 -18.59
CA GLU A 726 -2.49 -6.80 -19.42
C GLU A 726 -2.20 -7.20 -20.87
N GLU A 727 -2.93 -8.20 -21.37
CA GLU A 727 -2.75 -8.75 -22.72
C GLU A 727 -3.39 -7.86 -23.80
N ASN A 728 -4.48 -7.15 -23.46
CA ASN A 728 -5.15 -6.29 -24.42
C ASN A 728 -4.36 -4.98 -24.61
N LEU A 729 -3.80 -4.77 -25.82
CA LEU A 729 -3.00 -3.60 -26.18
C LEU A 729 -3.67 -2.26 -25.85
N LEU A 730 -4.99 -2.15 -26.08
CA LEU A 730 -5.73 -0.91 -25.80
C LEU A 730 -5.87 -0.67 -24.29
N ARG A 731 -6.18 -1.72 -23.51
CA ARG A 731 -6.24 -1.62 -22.04
C ARG A 731 -4.87 -1.30 -21.45
N ARG A 732 -3.82 -1.96 -21.95
CA ARG A 732 -2.43 -1.67 -21.58
C ARG A 732 -2.10 -0.20 -21.85
N PHE A 733 -2.50 0.32 -23.01
CA PHE A 733 -2.34 1.74 -23.34
C PHE A 733 -3.06 2.68 -22.34
N HIS A 734 -4.26 2.33 -21.88
CA HIS A 734 -4.95 3.10 -20.83
C HIS A 734 -4.20 3.08 -19.50
N TYR A 735 -3.67 1.92 -19.07
CA TYR A 735 -2.86 1.84 -17.85
C TYR A 735 -1.61 2.70 -17.94
N VAL A 736 -0.83 2.57 -19.03
CA VAL A 736 0.40 3.34 -19.24
C VAL A 736 0.10 4.84 -19.28
N SER A 737 -1.00 5.24 -19.94
CA SER A 737 -1.41 6.65 -20.00
C SER A 737 -1.86 7.18 -18.62
N ALA A 738 -2.52 6.36 -17.81
CA ALA A 738 -2.90 6.71 -16.44
C ALA A 738 -1.66 6.95 -15.56
N VAL A 739 -0.67 6.04 -15.62
CA VAL A 739 0.57 6.17 -14.83
C VAL A 739 1.42 7.34 -15.31
N ARG A 740 1.48 7.58 -16.63
CA ARG A 740 2.12 8.79 -17.18
C ARG A 740 1.49 10.06 -16.63
N LEU A 741 0.16 10.14 -16.61
CA LEU A 741 -0.55 11.29 -16.09
C LEU A 741 -0.26 11.48 -14.59
N LEU A 742 -0.23 10.40 -13.81
CA LEU A 742 0.20 10.43 -12.41
C LEU A 742 1.65 10.94 -12.27
N ALA A 743 2.58 10.48 -13.11
CA ALA A 743 3.97 10.95 -13.13
C ALA A 743 4.05 12.46 -13.34
N LYS A 744 3.25 12.96 -14.31
CA LYS A 744 3.21 14.38 -14.66
C LYS A 744 2.61 15.23 -13.55
N LEU A 745 1.44 14.83 -13.04
CA LEU A 745 0.74 15.57 -11.99
C LEU A 745 1.52 15.61 -10.67
N THR A 746 2.45 14.67 -10.47
CA THR A 746 3.27 14.57 -9.26
C THR A 746 4.72 15.05 -9.46
N GLY A 747 5.05 15.63 -10.62
CA GLY A 747 6.33 16.32 -10.86
C GLY A 747 7.53 15.43 -11.21
N ARG A 748 7.33 14.24 -11.79
CA ARG A 748 8.39 13.25 -12.06
C ARG A 748 8.81 13.22 -13.53
N GLU A 749 9.59 14.22 -13.97
CA GLU A 749 9.96 14.40 -15.38
C GLU A 749 10.65 13.18 -16.01
N GLN A 750 11.53 12.50 -15.29
CA GLN A 750 12.25 11.32 -15.78
C GLN A 750 11.30 10.16 -16.13
N LEU A 751 10.25 9.94 -15.33
CA LEU A 751 9.26 8.89 -15.58
C LEU A 751 8.34 9.23 -16.74
N ILE A 752 8.07 10.51 -17.00
CA ILE A 752 7.24 10.93 -18.14
C ILE A 752 7.88 10.48 -19.45
N ALA A 753 9.19 10.70 -19.62
CA ALA A 753 9.92 10.29 -20.82
C ALA A 753 9.86 8.76 -21.03
N PHE A 754 9.99 7.98 -19.96
CA PHE A 754 9.85 6.53 -20.00
C PHE A 754 8.45 6.09 -20.47
N TYR A 755 7.39 6.64 -19.86
CA TYR A 755 6.02 6.27 -20.24
C TYR A 755 5.60 6.81 -21.61
N ASP A 756 6.16 7.94 -22.07
CA ASP A 756 5.96 8.43 -23.43
C ASP A 756 6.56 7.47 -24.46
N LYS A 757 7.79 7.03 -24.24
CA LYS A 757 8.42 5.99 -25.07
C LYS A 757 7.56 4.72 -25.11
N TRP A 758 7.06 4.25 -23.96
CA TRP A 758 6.20 3.06 -23.92
C TRP A 758 4.90 3.24 -24.72
N ARG A 759 4.22 4.39 -24.59
CA ARG A 759 3.01 4.70 -25.36
C ARG A 759 3.26 4.68 -26.87
N GLU A 760 4.39 5.21 -27.32
CA GLU A 760 4.76 5.19 -28.73
C GLU A 760 5.00 3.77 -29.25
N LEU A 761 5.70 2.92 -28.49
CA LEU A 761 5.90 1.51 -28.85
C LEU A 761 4.57 0.75 -28.94
N LEU A 762 3.65 0.99 -28.00
CA LEU A 762 2.28 0.42 -28.07
C LEU A 762 1.53 0.93 -29.31
N GLY A 763 1.72 2.20 -29.68
CA GLY A 763 1.18 2.77 -30.92
C GLY A 763 1.71 2.06 -32.18
N MET A 764 3.03 1.79 -32.23
CA MET A 764 3.67 1.05 -33.32
C MET A 764 3.18 -0.41 -33.40
N LEU A 765 3.02 -1.08 -32.25
CA LEU A 765 2.47 -2.44 -32.19
C LEU A 765 1.03 -2.47 -32.69
N ASN A 766 0.21 -1.47 -32.32
CA ASN A 766 -1.14 -1.33 -32.83
C ASN A 766 -1.16 -1.03 -34.34
N PHE A 767 -0.23 -0.22 -34.85
CA PHE A 767 -0.09 0.02 -36.28
C PHE A 767 0.21 -1.28 -37.04
N TYR A 768 1.12 -2.11 -36.52
CA TYR A 768 1.39 -3.43 -37.06
C TYR A 768 0.14 -4.32 -37.01
N ALA A 769 -0.57 -4.36 -35.89
CA ALA A 769 -1.79 -5.16 -35.72
C ALA A 769 -2.88 -4.84 -36.76
N VAL A 770 -3.00 -3.58 -37.16
CA VAL A 770 -3.97 -3.12 -38.16
C VAL A 770 -3.46 -3.34 -39.59
N ASN A 771 -2.17 -3.10 -39.85
CA ASN A 771 -1.63 -3.02 -41.21
C ASN A 771 -0.83 -4.24 -41.67
N ASN A 772 -0.51 -5.19 -40.77
CA ASN A 772 0.43 -6.31 -40.96
C ASN A 772 1.81 -5.88 -41.48
N ARG A 773 2.22 -4.64 -41.19
CA ARG A 773 3.52 -4.08 -41.54
C ARG A 773 3.83 -2.89 -40.64
N ILE A 774 5.11 -2.57 -40.54
CA ILE A 774 5.58 -1.30 -40.00
C ILE A 774 6.01 -0.45 -41.19
N ASP A 775 5.70 0.85 -41.17
CA ASP A 775 6.15 1.76 -42.23
C ASP A 775 7.58 2.25 -41.98
N GLU A 776 8.16 2.91 -42.99
CA GLU A 776 9.56 3.35 -42.97
C GLU A 776 9.82 4.40 -41.88
N ALA A 777 8.85 5.27 -41.59
CA ALA A 777 8.97 6.29 -40.56
C ALA A 777 9.05 5.69 -39.14
N HIS A 778 8.16 4.73 -38.83
CA HIS A 778 8.23 4.00 -37.56
C HIS A 778 9.49 3.13 -37.48
N ALA A 779 9.94 2.52 -38.59
CA ALA A 779 11.17 1.74 -38.63
C ALA A 779 12.43 2.59 -38.31
N GLU A 780 12.53 3.80 -38.87
CA GLU A 780 13.59 4.75 -38.52
C GLU A 780 13.54 5.15 -37.04
N GLN A 781 12.35 5.39 -36.50
CA GLN A 781 12.17 5.74 -35.09
C GLN A 781 12.56 4.59 -34.15
N ILE A 782 12.20 3.34 -34.47
CA ILE A 782 12.63 2.15 -33.72
C ILE A 782 14.16 2.05 -33.70
N GLN A 783 14.82 2.33 -34.83
CA GLN A 783 16.28 2.29 -34.92
C GLN A 783 16.94 3.39 -34.08
N GLN A 784 16.37 4.60 -34.06
CA GLN A 784 16.82 5.68 -33.16
C GLN A 784 16.66 5.28 -31.69
N TYR A 785 15.52 4.68 -31.32
CA TYR A 785 15.30 4.23 -29.95
C TYR A 785 16.22 3.10 -29.52
N ARG A 786 16.55 2.15 -30.40
CA ARG A 786 17.57 1.12 -30.13
C ARG A 786 18.96 1.72 -29.96
N ALA A 787 19.33 2.72 -30.76
CA ALA A 787 20.62 3.39 -30.63
C ALA A 787 20.75 4.20 -29.33
N ALA A 788 19.64 4.79 -28.86
CA ALA A 788 19.57 5.58 -27.64
C ALA A 788 19.22 4.77 -26.38
N SER A 789 18.93 3.47 -26.52
CA SER A 789 18.45 2.66 -25.39
C SER A 789 19.52 2.41 -24.34
N SER A 790 19.10 2.34 -23.08
CA SER A 790 19.98 2.09 -21.94
C SER A 790 19.37 1.03 -21.00
N LYS A 791 20.12 0.61 -19.97
CA LYS A 791 19.60 -0.32 -18.95
C LYS A 791 18.34 0.21 -18.25
N ALA A 792 18.14 1.53 -18.19
CA ALA A 792 16.98 2.17 -17.57
C ALA A 792 15.66 1.89 -18.31
N ASP A 793 15.70 1.50 -19.58
CA ASP A 793 14.51 1.14 -20.36
C ASP A 793 13.87 -0.18 -19.90
N GLY A 794 14.58 -1.00 -19.12
CA GLY A 794 14.04 -2.21 -18.48
C GLY A 794 13.32 -3.13 -19.47
N HIS A 795 12.03 -3.38 -19.23
CA HIS A 795 11.20 -4.26 -20.06
C HIS A 795 10.93 -3.71 -21.48
N LEU A 796 11.06 -2.40 -21.71
CA LEU A 796 10.83 -1.81 -23.04
C LEU A 796 11.87 -2.26 -24.08
N LEU A 797 13.02 -2.77 -23.63
CA LEU A 797 14.04 -3.33 -24.53
C LEU A 797 13.51 -4.53 -25.32
N GLU A 798 12.70 -5.38 -24.69
CA GLU A 798 12.07 -6.51 -25.37
C GLU A 798 11.04 -6.03 -26.40
N ASP A 799 10.18 -5.07 -26.03
CA ASP A 799 9.19 -4.48 -26.93
C ASP A 799 9.86 -3.80 -28.15
N LEU A 800 10.98 -3.11 -27.93
CA LEU A 800 11.81 -2.52 -29.00
C LEU A 800 12.39 -3.58 -29.94
N ASP A 801 12.88 -4.69 -29.39
CA ASP A 801 13.43 -5.79 -30.17
C ASP A 801 12.34 -6.51 -30.98
N VAL A 802 11.16 -6.71 -30.40
CA VAL A 802 9.98 -7.25 -31.09
C VAL A 802 9.61 -6.35 -32.27
N LEU A 803 9.43 -5.05 -32.04
CA LEU A 803 9.10 -4.08 -33.10
C LEU A 803 10.18 -4.00 -34.18
N TYR A 804 11.45 -4.07 -33.80
CA TYR A 804 12.55 -4.15 -34.76
C TYR A 804 12.43 -5.37 -35.66
N VAL A 805 12.19 -6.55 -35.09
CA VAL A 805 12.00 -7.80 -35.85
C VAL A 805 10.80 -7.67 -36.81
N LEU A 806 9.68 -7.13 -36.33
CA LEU A 806 8.49 -6.91 -37.14
C LEU A 806 8.70 -5.89 -38.28
N SER A 807 9.56 -4.88 -38.07
CA SER A 807 9.86 -3.88 -39.09
C SER A 807 10.57 -4.45 -40.32
N ARG A 808 11.17 -5.64 -40.20
CA ARG A 808 11.89 -6.32 -41.28
C ARG A 808 11.01 -7.26 -42.11
N ILE A 809 9.73 -7.39 -41.80
CA ILE A 809 8.80 -8.21 -42.59
C ILE A 809 8.72 -7.63 -44.03
N GLY A 810 8.96 -8.48 -45.03
CA GLY A 810 8.97 -8.10 -46.45
C GLY A 810 10.28 -7.49 -46.95
N HIS A 811 11.28 -7.28 -46.08
CA HIS A 811 12.59 -6.73 -46.44
C HIS A 811 13.64 -7.85 -46.53
N ALA A 812 13.62 -8.57 -47.65
CA ALA A 812 14.48 -9.74 -47.87
C ALA A 812 15.97 -9.40 -48.10
N ASP A 813 16.33 -8.12 -48.23
CA ASP A 813 17.70 -7.67 -48.49
C ASP A 813 18.45 -7.27 -47.19
N GLU A 814 17.78 -7.33 -46.03
CA GLU A 814 18.31 -6.92 -44.72
C GLU A 814 18.44 -8.11 -43.74
N GLU A 815 18.98 -9.24 -44.21
CA GLU A 815 19.01 -10.51 -43.45
C GLU A 815 19.99 -10.52 -42.26
N ASN A 816 21.05 -9.69 -42.27
CA ASN A 816 22.11 -9.73 -41.23
C ASN A 816 21.60 -9.38 -39.83
N GLY A 817 20.81 -8.29 -39.69
CA GLY A 817 20.32 -7.87 -38.38
C GLY A 817 19.23 -8.77 -37.80
N LEU A 818 18.51 -9.50 -38.64
CA LEU A 818 17.54 -10.54 -38.23
C LEU A 818 18.26 -11.80 -37.73
N LEU A 819 19.34 -12.19 -38.40
CA LEU A 819 20.17 -13.33 -38.01
C LEU A 819 20.74 -13.16 -36.61
N ASP A 820 21.25 -11.96 -36.30
CA ASP A 820 21.75 -11.63 -34.96
C ASP A 820 20.67 -11.80 -33.89
N CYS A 821 19.43 -11.35 -34.15
CA CYS A 821 18.31 -11.53 -33.22
C CYS A 821 17.92 -13.00 -33.01
N THR A 822 18.13 -13.91 -33.97
CA THR A 822 17.87 -15.34 -33.76
C THR A 822 18.83 -16.01 -32.79
N HIS A 823 20.09 -15.55 -32.76
CA HIS A 823 21.16 -16.13 -31.94
C HIS A 823 21.40 -15.38 -30.63
N GLN A 824 21.27 -14.05 -30.66
CA GLN A 824 21.60 -13.13 -29.56
C GLN A 824 20.38 -12.36 -29.03
N GLY A 825 19.16 -12.67 -29.49
CA GLY A 825 17.94 -12.01 -29.01
C GLY A 825 17.78 -12.11 -27.49
N ALA A 826 17.38 -11.00 -26.87
CA ALA A 826 17.30 -10.83 -25.42
C ALA A 826 16.34 -11.83 -24.75
N SER A 827 15.25 -12.18 -25.43
CA SER A 827 14.25 -13.12 -24.94
C SER A 827 14.01 -14.29 -25.88
N GLN A 828 13.34 -15.34 -25.38
CA GLN A 828 12.91 -16.46 -26.21
C GLN A 828 11.89 -16.01 -27.27
N LEU A 829 10.99 -15.09 -26.91
CA LEU A 829 10.02 -14.50 -27.82
C LEU A 829 10.70 -13.82 -29.01
N VAL A 830 11.69 -12.95 -28.76
CA VAL A 830 12.44 -12.24 -29.82
C VAL A 830 13.17 -13.22 -30.74
N ARG A 831 13.79 -14.28 -30.20
CA ARG A 831 14.49 -15.30 -31.00
C ARG A 831 13.52 -16.08 -31.89
N GLU A 832 12.37 -16.48 -31.36
CA GLU A 832 11.33 -17.19 -32.11
C GLU A 832 10.72 -16.31 -33.20
N LEU A 833 10.38 -15.05 -32.88
CA LEU A 833 9.88 -14.06 -33.83
C LEU A 833 10.88 -13.80 -34.96
N ALA A 834 12.16 -13.61 -34.64
CA ALA A 834 13.20 -13.38 -35.64
C ALA A 834 13.31 -14.58 -36.61
N ALA A 835 13.23 -15.80 -36.09
CA ALA A 835 13.27 -17.00 -36.92
C ALA A 835 12.04 -17.12 -37.83
N MET A 836 10.85 -16.79 -37.32
CA MET A 836 9.61 -16.81 -38.12
C MET A 836 9.58 -15.72 -39.18
N VAL A 837 10.00 -14.49 -38.87
CA VAL A 837 10.07 -13.39 -39.84
C VAL A 837 11.10 -13.71 -40.92
N MET A 838 12.25 -14.29 -40.56
CA MET A 838 13.24 -14.75 -41.54
C MET A 838 12.66 -15.84 -42.46
N ALA A 839 11.92 -16.82 -41.91
CA ALA A 839 11.24 -17.84 -42.69
C ALA A 839 10.16 -17.23 -43.61
N ALA A 840 9.38 -16.25 -43.13
CA ALA A 840 8.39 -15.54 -43.93
C ALA A 840 9.04 -14.77 -45.09
N ASN A 841 10.13 -14.04 -44.83
CA ASN A 841 10.86 -13.30 -45.87
C ASN A 841 11.42 -14.22 -46.95
N LEU A 842 11.96 -15.38 -46.58
CA LEU A 842 12.45 -16.38 -47.55
C LEU A 842 11.30 -16.95 -48.39
N LEU A 843 10.16 -17.26 -47.77
CA LEU A 843 8.99 -17.82 -48.46
C LEU A 843 8.24 -16.80 -49.33
N SER A 844 8.36 -15.51 -49.03
CA SER A 844 7.76 -14.42 -49.82
C SER A 844 8.35 -14.31 -51.23
N ARG A 845 9.57 -14.86 -51.46
CA ARG A 845 10.25 -14.90 -52.76
C ARG A 845 9.69 -15.98 -53.70
N ASP A 846 8.97 -16.98 -53.18
CA ASP A 846 8.41 -18.11 -53.93
C ASP A 846 6.86 -18.14 -53.86
N SER A 847 6.22 -18.86 -54.78
CA SER A 847 4.75 -18.96 -54.91
C SER A 847 4.03 -19.78 -53.80
N PHE A 848 4.50 -19.71 -52.54
CA PHE A 848 3.95 -20.42 -51.37
C PHE A 848 3.12 -19.50 -50.46
N SER A 849 2.06 -18.89 -51.02
CA SER A 849 1.21 -17.91 -50.31
C SER A 849 0.50 -18.45 -49.05
N GLN A 850 0.17 -19.75 -49.02
CA GLN A 850 -0.53 -20.38 -47.90
C GLN A 850 0.37 -20.46 -46.66
N THR A 851 1.58 -21.01 -46.81
CA THR A 851 2.54 -21.20 -45.71
C THR A 851 3.07 -19.87 -45.19
N HIS A 852 3.26 -18.88 -46.07
CA HIS A 852 3.57 -17.51 -45.67
C HIS A 852 2.48 -16.90 -44.77
N LYS A 853 1.21 -17.12 -45.13
CA LYS A 853 0.06 -16.64 -44.34
C LYS A 853 -0.03 -17.34 -42.98
N GLU A 854 0.20 -18.65 -42.93
CA GLU A 854 0.22 -19.44 -41.69
C GLU A 854 1.32 -18.96 -40.71
N ILE A 855 2.49 -18.56 -41.22
CA ILE A 855 3.57 -18.00 -40.39
C ILE A 855 3.17 -16.64 -39.81
N LEU A 856 2.55 -15.75 -40.61
CA LEU A 856 2.06 -14.46 -40.11
C LEU A 856 0.94 -14.63 -39.08
N GLU A 857 0.02 -15.58 -39.30
CA GLU A 857 -1.00 -15.92 -38.30
C GLU A 857 -0.37 -16.44 -37.00
N ARG A 858 0.72 -17.22 -37.10
CA ARG A 858 1.46 -17.69 -35.92
C ARG A 858 2.21 -16.57 -35.18
N ILE A 859 2.75 -15.59 -35.91
CA ILE A 859 3.37 -14.38 -35.32
C ILE A 859 2.31 -13.60 -34.53
N ASP A 860 1.11 -13.42 -35.08
CA ASP A 860 0.04 -12.71 -34.39
C ASP A 860 -0.46 -13.46 -33.14
N GLU A 861 -0.54 -14.79 -33.21
CA GLU A 861 -0.85 -15.64 -32.05
C GLU A 861 0.18 -15.48 -30.92
N LEU A 862 1.47 -15.40 -31.25
CA LEU A 862 2.55 -15.21 -30.28
C LEU A 862 2.60 -13.81 -29.68
N LEU A 863 2.11 -12.80 -30.40
CA LEU A 863 2.03 -11.41 -29.94
C LEU A 863 0.67 -11.07 -29.30
N HIS A 864 -0.24 -12.05 -29.17
CA HIS A 864 -1.60 -11.86 -28.67
C HIS A 864 -2.40 -10.77 -29.42
N ILE A 865 -2.10 -10.58 -30.71
CA ILE A 865 -2.76 -9.56 -31.53
C ILE A 865 -4.13 -10.09 -31.97
N THR A 866 -5.19 -9.49 -31.44
CA THR A 866 -6.57 -9.84 -31.79
C THR A 866 -7.04 -8.93 -32.93
N ARG A 867 -7.15 -9.47 -34.15
CA ARG A 867 -7.61 -8.71 -35.32
C ARG A 867 -9.09 -8.34 -35.18
N GLU A 868 -9.47 -7.11 -35.54
CA GLU A 868 -10.88 -6.68 -35.55
C GLU A 868 -11.73 -7.66 -36.38
N GLY A 869 -12.68 -8.32 -35.71
CA GLY A 869 -13.52 -9.38 -36.29
C GLY A 869 -13.26 -10.80 -35.76
N GLN A 870 -12.27 -11.00 -34.89
CA GLN A 870 -12.04 -12.27 -34.18
C GLN A 870 -11.83 -12.06 -32.67
N GLU A 871 -12.77 -11.45 -31.95
CA GLU A 871 -12.80 -11.60 -30.50
C GLU A 871 -13.18 -13.05 -30.16
N LYS A 872 -12.19 -13.95 -30.08
CA LYS A 872 -12.41 -15.27 -29.47
C LYS A 872 -12.45 -15.06 -27.96
N LYS A 873 -13.60 -15.26 -27.34
CA LYS A 873 -13.71 -15.18 -25.87
C LYS A 873 -12.85 -16.28 -25.23
N SER A 874 -11.88 -15.86 -24.44
CA SER A 874 -11.19 -16.77 -23.52
C SER A 874 -12.15 -17.19 -22.41
N ILE A 875 -12.13 -18.47 -22.05
CA ILE A 875 -12.99 -19.03 -20.99
C ILE A 875 -12.36 -18.96 -19.59
N GLY A 876 -11.18 -18.34 -19.46
CA GLY A 876 -10.48 -18.12 -18.20
C GLY A 876 -9.00 -18.49 -18.27
N ARG A 877 -8.33 -18.51 -17.10
CA ARG A 877 -6.94 -18.95 -16.93
C ARG A 877 -6.89 -20.31 -16.23
N GLU A 878 -5.84 -21.09 -16.50
CA GLU A 878 -5.57 -22.32 -15.74
C GLU A 878 -5.31 -21.98 -14.26
N GLY A 879 -5.64 -22.92 -13.38
CA GLY A 879 -5.43 -22.75 -11.95
C GLY A 879 -5.82 -23.99 -11.17
N ILE A 880 -6.19 -23.78 -9.90
CA ILE A 880 -6.41 -24.89 -8.95
C ILE A 880 -7.61 -25.75 -9.34
N LYS A 881 -8.64 -25.16 -9.99
CA LYS A 881 -9.87 -25.86 -10.40
C LYS A 881 -10.05 -25.97 -11.90
N THR A 882 -9.10 -25.48 -12.69
CA THR A 882 -9.24 -25.37 -14.15
C THR A 882 -7.95 -25.82 -14.83
N GLU A 883 -8.05 -26.77 -15.75
CA GLU A 883 -6.96 -27.22 -16.62
C GLU A 883 -7.42 -27.17 -18.09
N PHE A 884 -6.54 -26.74 -18.99
CA PHE A 884 -6.79 -26.75 -20.42
C PHE A 884 -5.88 -27.75 -21.14
N LYS A 885 -6.45 -28.44 -22.12
CA LYS A 885 -5.71 -29.30 -23.05
C LYS A 885 -6.29 -29.14 -24.44
N THR A 886 -5.41 -28.90 -25.41
CA THR A 886 -5.80 -28.74 -26.81
C THR A 886 -6.35 -30.04 -27.42
N SER A 887 -5.94 -31.20 -26.90
CA SER A 887 -6.25 -32.52 -27.47
C SER A 887 -6.10 -33.67 -26.45
N LEU A 888 -6.84 -34.76 -26.66
CA LEU A 888 -6.68 -36.08 -26.02
C LEU A 888 -5.80 -37.04 -26.85
N VAL A 889 -5.58 -36.75 -28.14
CA VAL A 889 -4.83 -37.60 -29.08
C VAL A 889 -3.40 -37.11 -29.31
N PHE A 890 -3.18 -35.81 -29.32
CA PHE A 890 -1.92 -35.19 -29.71
C PHE A 890 -1.21 -34.59 -28.47
N PRO A 891 -0.13 -35.21 -27.97
CA PRO A 891 0.59 -34.67 -26.83
C PRO A 891 1.44 -33.45 -27.18
N PRO A 892 1.69 -32.55 -26.21
CA PRO A 892 2.53 -31.37 -26.41
C PRO A 892 3.97 -31.76 -26.76
N ASN A 893 4.66 -30.92 -27.55
CA ASN A 893 6.04 -31.09 -27.99
C ASN A 893 6.33 -32.39 -28.77
N ASN A 894 5.31 -33.01 -29.36
CA ASN A 894 5.46 -34.25 -30.16
C ASN A 894 5.40 -34.02 -31.68
N GLY A 895 5.59 -32.78 -32.14
CA GLY A 895 5.61 -32.42 -33.57
C GLY A 895 4.32 -32.79 -34.33
N MET A 896 3.15 -32.62 -33.69
CA MET A 896 1.83 -32.97 -34.24
C MET A 896 1.64 -34.45 -34.61
N LYS A 897 2.48 -35.35 -34.08
CA LYS A 897 2.29 -36.80 -34.25
C LYS A 897 1.27 -37.32 -33.22
N PRO A 898 0.26 -38.09 -33.65
CA PRO A 898 -0.75 -38.63 -32.74
C PRO A 898 -0.13 -39.69 -31.82
N ASP A 899 -0.35 -39.56 -30.51
CA ASP A 899 0.05 -40.51 -29.48
C ASP A 899 -0.97 -40.42 -28.33
N ILE A 900 -2.09 -41.13 -28.56
CA ILE A 900 -3.24 -41.12 -27.65
C ILE A 900 -2.90 -41.74 -26.29
N GLU A 901 -1.97 -42.69 -26.21
CA GLU A 901 -1.60 -43.34 -24.95
C GLU A 901 -0.87 -42.35 -24.04
N LYS A 902 0.16 -41.68 -24.57
CA LYS A 902 0.91 -40.67 -23.83
C LYS A 902 0.03 -39.50 -23.39
N GLN A 903 -0.87 -39.05 -24.26
CA GLN A 903 -1.75 -37.93 -23.92
C GLN A 903 -2.85 -38.32 -22.93
N THR A 904 -3.39 -39.53 -23.04
CA THR A 904 -4.32 -40.08 -22.04
C THR A 904 -3.65 -40.20 -20.67
N HIS A 905 -2.37 -40.58 -20.62
CA HIS A 905 -1.61 -40.61 -19.36
C HIS A 905 -1.50 -39.21 -18.72
N ASN A 906 -1.24 -38.16 -19.51
CA ASN A 906 -1.22 -36.78 -19.00
C ASN A 906 -2.58 -36.32 -18.46
N VAL A 907 -3.65 -36.68 -19.17
CA VAL A 907 -5.04 -36.39 -18.75
C VAL A 907 -5.36 -37.11 -17.43
N LEU A 908 -5.05 -38.40 -17.32
CA LEU A 908 -5.29 -39.19 -16.11
C LEU A 908 -4.48 -38.67 -14.92
N ARG A 909 -3.22 -38.26 -15.12
CA ARG A 909 -2.42 -37.60 -14.08
C ARG A 909 -3.11 -36.35 -13.54
N THR A 910 -3.64 -35.51 -14.42
CA THR A 910 -4.37 -34.29 -14.02
C THR A 910 -5.65 -34.63 -13.25
N LEU A 911 -6.46 -35.58 -13.75
CA LEU A 911 -7.67 -36.01 -13.08
C LEU A 911 -7.38 -36.61 -11.69
N SER A 912 -6.28 -37.36 -11.54
CA SER A 912 -5.85 -37.89 -10.24
C SER A 912 -5.58 -36.78 -9.21
N ALA A 913 -5.02 -35.65 -9.65
CA ALA A 913 -4.80 -34.48 -8.81
C ALA A 913 -6.12 -33.81 -8.42
N PHE A 914 -7.08 -33.70 -9.35
CA PHE A 914 -8.42 -33.17 -9.03
C PHE A 914 -9.20 -34.06 -8.07
N PHE A 915 -9.15 -35.39 -8.22
CA PHE A 915 -9.78 -36.33 -7.28
C PHE A 915 -9.16 -36.28 -5.88
N ASN A 916 -7.92 -35.80 -5.73
CA ASN A 916 -7.27 -35.65 -4.44
C ASN A 916 -7.47 -34.27 -3.78
N THR A 917 -7.83 -33.26 -4.56
CA THR A 917 -7.96 -31.86 -4.12
C THR A 917 -9.42 -31.42 -4.10
N GLN A 918 -9.75 -30.15 -4.39
CA GLN A 918 -11.11 -29.62 -4.26
C GLN A 918 -12.04 -29.98 -5.44
N GLY A 919 -11.69 -30.97 -6.26
CA GLY A 919 -12.28 -31.15 -7.58
C GLY A 919 -11.75 -30.14 -8.61
N GLY A 920 -12.30 -30.15 -9.81
CA GLY A 920 -11.87 -29.28 -10.90
C GLY A 920 -12.49 -29.65 -12.24
N THR A 921 -12.29 -28.79 -13.25
CA THR A 921 -12.74 -28.99 -14.62
C THR A 921 -11.54 -29.00 -15.56
N LEU A 922 -11.40 -30.10 -16.31
CA LEU A 922 -10.47 -30.22 -17.43
C LEU A 922 -11.24 -29.91 -18.73
N TYR A 923 -10.78 -28.91 -19.49
CA TYR A 923 -11.34 -28.60 -20.81
C TYR A 923 -10.48 -29.23 -21.91
N LEU A 924 -11.10 -30.08 -22.72
CA LEU A 924 -10.49 -30.69 -23.91
C LEU A 924 -10.93 -29.94 -25.17
N GLY A 925 -9.98 -29.57 -26.01
CA GLY A 925 -10.19 -28.71 -27.18
C GLY A 925 -10.02 -27.22 -26.88
N VAL A 926 -9.27 -26.89 -25.82
CA VAL A 926 -8.96 -25.52 -25.39
C VAL A 926 -7.46 -25.38 -25.24
N ASN A 927 -6.86 -24.31 -25.76
CA ASN A 927 -5.44 -24.09 -25.60
C ASN A 927 -5.08 -23.57 -24.19
N ASP A 928 -3.78 -23.53 -23.88
CA ASP A 928 -3.28 -23.13 -22.56
C ASP A 928 -3.66 -21.69 -22.17
N HIS A 929 -4.16 -20.89 -23.13
CA HIS A 929 -4.65 -19.51 -22.95
C HIS A 929 -6.18 -19.41 -22.78
N GLY A 930 -6.88 -20.54 -22.67
CA GLY A 930 -8.33 -20.57 -22.50
C GLY A 930 -9.12 -20.30 -23.78
N ILE A 931 -8.49 -20.37 -24.96
CA ILE A 931 -9.17 -20.16 -26.25
C ILE A 931 -9.66 -21.51 -26.80
N PRO A 932 -10.96 -21.65 -27.12
CA PRO A 932 -11.48 -22.85 -27.77
C PRO A 932 -10.85 -23.07 -29.16
N VAL A 933 -10.12 -24.18 -29.31
CA VAL A 933 -9.55 -24.62 -30.60
C VAL A 933 -10.39 -25.73 -31.25
N GLY A 934 -11.15 -26.46 -30.43
CA GLY A 934 -12.03 -27.56 -30.83
C GLY A 934 -11.31 -28.91 -30.92
N ILE A 935 -12.10 -29.99 -30.94
CA ILE A 935 -11.60 -31.38 -30.97
C ILE A 935 -11.71 -32.05 -32.35
N ASP A 936 -11.95 -31.30 -33.43
CA ASP A 936 -12.20 -31.88 -34.77
C ASP A 936 -11.01 -32.73 -35.26
N ASN A 937 -9.78 -32.34 -34.92
CA ASN A 937 -8.57 -33.12 -35.21
C ASN A 937 -8.53 -34.45 -34.47
N ASP A 938 -9.03 -34.49 -33.23
CA ASP A 938 -9.09 -35.71 -32.43
C ASP A 938 -10.12 -36.67 -33.02
N LEU A 939 -11.28 -36.16 -33.43
CA LEU A 939 -12.34 -36.96 -34.05
C LEU A 939 -11.90 -37.57 -35.39
N ALA A 940 -10.96 -36.94 -36.10
CA ALA A 940 -10.37 -37.47 -37.32
C ALA A 940 -9.45 -38.68 -37.07
N TYR A 941 -8.94 -38.86 -35.84
CA TYR A 941 -8.09 -40.00 -35.48
C TYR A 941 -8.82 -41.33 -35.67
N TYR A 942 -8.14 -42.35 -36.20
CA TYR A 942 -8.77 -43.59 -36.68
C TYR A 942 -9.68 -44.30 -35.65
N LYS A 943 -9.39 -44.12 -34.35
CA LYS A 943 -10.16 -44.67 -33.24
C LYS A 943 -11.54 -44.03 -33.08
N PHE A 944 -11.69 -42.78 -33.51
CA PHE A 944 -12.90 -41.97 -33.44
C PHE A 944 -13.51 -41.68 -34.83
N SER A 945 -12.78 -41.89 -35.93
CA SER A 945 -13.31 -41.68 -37.28
C SER A 945 -13.84 -42.95 -37.96
N ASN A 946 -13.42 -44.15 -37.53
CA ASN A 946 -13.76 -45.42 -38.18
C ASN A 946 -14.70 -46.30 -37.34
N ILE A 947 -15.84 -45.73 -36.90
CA ILE A 947 -16.78 -46.34 -35.92
C ILE A 947 -18.17 -46.67 -36.49
N GLY A 948 -18.32 -46.73 -37.81
CA GLY A 948 -19.56 -47.14 -38.47
C GLY A 948 -20.68 -46.12 -38.31
N THR A 949 -21.85 -46.54 -37.80
CA THR A 949 -23.04 -45.67 -37.63
C THR A 949 -23.11 -44.93 -36.29
N LYS A 950 -22.06 -45.01 -35.46
CA LYS A 950 -22.03 -44.38 -34.14
C LYS A 950 -21.60 -42.92 -34.22
N ASP A 951 -22.07 -42.10 -33.29
CA ASP A 951 -21.64 -40.71 -33.18
C ASP A 951 -20.17 -40.66 -32.68
N PRO A 952 -19.25 -40.01 -33.42
CA PRO A 952 -17.87 -39.79 -32.98
C PRO A 952 -17.72 -39.09 -31.63
N TYR A 953 -18.66 -38.21 -31.27
CA TYR A 953 -18.64 -37.53 -29.98
C TYR A 953 -18.94 -38.50 -28.82
N ASP A 954 -19.87 -39.45 -29.00
CA ASP A 954 -20.23 -40.42 -27.97
C ASP A 954 -19.10 -41.42 -27.70
N GLU A 955 -18.41 -41.88 -28.75
CA GLU A 955 -17.25 -42.77 -28.58
C GLU A 955 -16.04 -42.02 -27.98
N TYR A 956 -15.90 -40.73 -28.24
CA TYR A 956 -14.89 -39.88 -27.60
C TYR A 956 -15.15 -39.74 -26.08
N GLU A 957 -16.39 -39.43 -25.68
CA GLU A 957 -16.79 -39.40 -24.27
C GLU A 957 -16.60 -40.76 -23.59
N ARG A 958 -17.08 -41.82 -24.25
CA ARG A 958 -16.97 -43.20 -23.75
C ARG A 958 -15.52 -43.59 -23.53
N TYR A 959 -14.60 -43.17 -24.40
CA TYR A 959 -13.19 -43.46 -24.24
C TYR A 959 -12.62 -42.83 -22.96
N ILE A 960 -12.98 -41.58 -22.65
CA ILE A 960 -12.56 -40.91 -21.41
C ILE A 960 -13.12 -41.64 -20.19
N ARG A 961 -14.42 -41.97 -20.19
CA ARG A 961 -15.04 -42.70 -19.05
C ARG A 961 -14.39 -44.06 -18.82
N VAL A 962 -14.10 -44.79 -19.89
CA VAL A 962 -13.39 -46.08 -19.82
C VAL A 962 -11.98 -45.89 -19.30
N ALA A 963 -11.23 -44.89 -19.77
CA ALA A 963 -9.88 -44.62 -19.31
C ALA A 963 -9.83 -44.27 -17.81
N VAL A 964 -10.76 -43.43 -17.32
CA VAL A 964 -10.87 -43.07 -15.91
C VAL A 964 -11.25 -44.29 -15.06
N ARG A 965 -12.24 -45.07 -15.49
CA ARG A 965 -12.68 -46.28 -14.79
C ARG A 965 -11.57 -47.32 -14.69
N ASP A 966 -10.85 -47.55 -15.78
CA ASP A 966 -9.80 -48.56 -15.84
C ASP A 966 -8.55 -48.10 -15.04
N ALA A 967 -8.34 -46.78 -14.89
CA ALA A 967 -7.26 -46.19 -14.10
C ALA A 967 -7.53 -46.15 -12.59
N PHE A 968 -8.73 -45.74 -12.17
CA PHE A 968 -9.03 -45.40 -10.77
C PHE A 968 -10.10 -46.28 -10.12
N GLY A 969 -10.93 -46.95 -10.92
CA GLY A 969 -12.02 -47.80 -10.46
C GLY A 969 -13.42 -47.27 -10.85
N PRO A 970 -14.48 -48.08 -10.65
CA PRO A 970 -15.85 -47.70 -11.02
C PRO A 970 -16.41 -46.55 -10.20
N ASP A 971 -16.02 -46.41 -8.92
CA ASP A 971 -16.54 -45.39 -8.01
C ASP A 971 -16.19 -43.96 -8.47
N HIS A 972 -15.02 -43.79 -9.12
CA HIS A 972 -14.58 -42.52 -9.72
C HIS A 972 -15.37 -42.10 -10.96
N THR A 973 -16.26 -42.94 -11.46
CA THR A 973 -17.13 -42.64 -12.61
C THR A 973 -18.60 -42.50 -12.24
N SER A 974 -18.93 -42.48 -10.94
CA SER A 974 -20.27 -42.12 -10.46
C SER A 974 -20.65 -40.70 -10.87
N ASP A 975 -21.91 -40.49 -11.27
CA ASP A 975 -22.42 -39.19 -11.69
C ASP A 975 -22.36 -38.12 -10.57
N ASP A 976 -22.26 -38.55 -9.31
CA ASP A 976 -22.10 -37.68 -8.13
C ASP A 976 -20.67 -37.13 -7.97
N ILE A 977 -19.69 -37.70 -8.69
CA ILE A 977 -18.27 -37.38 -8.55
C ILE A 977 -17.70 -36.91 -9.89
N PHE A 978 -18.09 -37.52 -11.00
CA PHE A 978 -17.47 -37.32 -12.31
C PHE A 978 -18.50 -37.14 -13.42
N GLN A 979 -18.45 -35.99 -14.08
CA GLN A 979 -19.36 -35.63 -15.16
C GLN A 979 -18.58 -35.21 -16.41
N ILE A 980 -19.09 -35.57 -17.58
CA ILE A 980 -18.55 -35.10 -18.85
C ILE A 980 -19.67 -34.39 -19.60
N GLU A 981 -19.41 -33.15 -20.02
CA GLU A 981 -20.34 -32.34 -20.80
C GLU A 981 -19.72 -31.91 -22.12
N ARG A 982 -20.48 -32.03 -23.21
CA ARG A 982 -20.14 -31.47 -24.51
C ARG A 982 -20.64 -30.04 -24.58
N ARG A 983 -19.75 -29.07 -24.84
CA ARG A 983 -20.13 -27.67 -25.06
C ARG A 983 -19.70 -27.19 -26.44
N GLU A 984 -20.49 -26.28 -27.00
CA GLU A 984 -20.09 -25.47 -28.14
C GLU A 984 -19.69 -24.08 -27.64
N MET A 985 -18.45 -23.68 -27.89
CA MET A 985 -17.86 -22.41 -27.47
C MET A 985 -17.20 -21.76 -28.68
N GLU A 986 -17.56 -20.53 -29.02
CA GLU A 986 -16.99 -19.81 -30.18
C GLU A 986 -17.07 -20.60 -31.51
N GLY A 987 -18.16 -21.36 -31.71
CA GLY A 987 -18.35 -22.23 -32.88
C GLY A 987 -17.43 -23.46 -32.93
N LYS A 988 -16.68 -23.72 -31.86
CA LYS A 988 -15.83 -24.90 -31.67
C LYS A 988 -16.45 -25.84 -30.65
N LYS A 989 -16.35 -27.14 -30.88
CA LYS A 989 -16.84 -28.17 -29.95
C LYS A 989 -15.73 -28.56 -28.99
N VAL A 990 -16.02 -28.49 -27.70
CA VAL A 990 -15.12 -28.80 -26.60
C VAL A 990 -15.79 -29.76 -25.62
N PHE A 991 -14.98 -30.44 -24.81
CA PHE A 991 -15.47 -31.31 -23.73
C PHE A 991 -15.03 -30.79 -22.37
N GLU A 992 -15.97 -30.68 -21.44
CA GLU A 992 -15.73 -30.36 -20.04
C GLU A 992 -15.75 -31.65 -19.24
N VAL A 993 -14.60 -32.02 -18.66
CA VAL A 993 -14.46 -33.19 -17.80
C VAL A 993 -14.38 -32.69 -16.36
N LYS A 994 -15.48 -32.84 -15.62
CA LYS A 994 -15.68 -32.28 -14.27
C LYS A 994 -15.49 -33.36 -13.20
N VAL A 995 -14.61 -33.07 -12.25
CA VAL A 995 -14.54 -33.75 -10.95
C VAL A 995 -15.21 -32.82 -9.94
N LEU A 996 -16.40 -33.18 -9.49
CA LEU A 996 -17.26 -32.30 -8.69
C LEU A 996 -16.74 -32.11 -7.26
N HIS A 997 -16.21 -33.18 -6.68
CA HIS A 997 -15.74 -33.20 -5.29
C HIS A 997 -14.51 -34.12 -5.18
N PRO A 998 -13.62 -33.90 -4.20
CA PRO A 998 -12.58 -34.87 -3.85
C PRO A 998 -13.17 -36.26 -3.64
N HIS A 999 -12.48 -37.29 -4.11
CA HIS A 999 -12.81 -38.66 -3.78
C HIS A 999 -12.61 -38.91 -2.28
N VAL A 1000 -13.26 -39.91 -1.67
CA VAL A 1000 -13.10 -40.16 -0.23
C VAL A 1000 -11.70 -40.71 0.07
N GLU A 1001 -11.26 -41.67 -0.75
CA GLU A 1001 -9.93 -42.25 -0.67
C GLU A 1001 -8.92 -41.52 -1.57
N LEU A 1002 -7.64 -41.59 -1.20
CA LEU A 1002 -6.53 -41.09 -2.02
C LEU A 1002 -6.47 -41.82 -3.36
N THR A 1003 -6.69 -41.07 -4.43
CA THR A 1003 -6.61 -41.55 -5.80
C THR A 1003 -5.15 -41.60 -6.22
N ARG A 1004 -4.67 -42.80 -6.57
CA ARG A 1004 -3.28 -43.03 -6.97
C ARG A 1004 -3.22 -43.27 -8.47
N TRP A 1005 -2.34 -42.54 -9.15
CA TRP A 1005 -2.00 -42.79 -10.54
C TRP A 1005 -0.61 -43.44 -10.60
N GLU A 1006 -0.54 -44.68 -11.09
CA GLU A 1006 0.69 -45.50 -11.11
C GLU A 1006 1.39 -45.61 -9.75
N GLY A 1007 0.60 -45.74 -8.68
CA GLY A 1007 1.12 -45.83 -7.30
C GLY A 1007 1.55 -44.50 -6.68
N LYS A 1008 1.46 -43.39 -7.42
CA LYS A 1008 1.83 -42.04 -6.97
C LYS A 1008 0.60 -41.19 -6.64
N VAL A 1009 0.74 -40.27 -5.69
CA VAL A 1009 -0.29 -39.31 -5.30
C VAL A 1009 0.11 -37.94 -5.82
N PHE A 1010 -0.81 -37.29 -6.51
CA PHE A 1010 -0.64 -35.92 -7.00
C PHE A 1010 -1.61 -34.97 -6.29
N GLU A 1011 -1.12 -33.79 -5.96
CA GLU A 1011 -1.90 -32.65 -5.46
C GLU A 1011 -1.84 -31.51 -6.47
N ARG A 1012 -2.98 -30.86 -6.69
CA ARG A 1012 -3.08 -29.67 -7.53
C ARG A 1012 -2.68 -28.44 -6.71
N GLN A 1013 -1.62 -27.75 -7.13
CA GLN A 1013 -1.14 -26.51 -6.50
C GLN A 1013 -0.97 -25.44 -7.59
N GLY A 1014 -1.82 -24.39 -7.57
CA GLY A 1014 -1.90 -23.45 -8.70
C GLY A 1014 -2.32 -24.17 -9.99
N SER A 1015 -1.56 -23.97 -11.07
CA SER A 1015 -1.73 -24.69 -12.34
C SER A 1015 -0.91 -25.99 -12.43
N GLU A 1016 -0.14 -26.37 -11.40
CA GLU A 1016 0.75 -27.52 -11.44
C GLU A 1016 0.21 -28.75 -10.70
N ASN A 1017 0.58 -29.93 -11.21
CA ASN A 1017 0.30 -31.23 -10.60
C ASN A 1017 1.55 -31.74 -9.85
N VAL A 1018 1.65 -31.40 -8.56
CA VAL A 1018 2.79 -31.69 -7.69
C VAL A 1018 2.71 -33.13 -7.18
N LEU A 1019 3.83 -33.85 -7.27
CA LEU A 1019 3.97 -35.21 -6.76
C LEU A 1019 4.21 -35.17 -5.24
N LEU A 1020 3.40 -35.91 -4.48
CA LEU A 1020 3.55 -36.02 -3.03
C LEU A 1020 4.30 -37.31 -2.65
N GLU A 1021 5.44 -37.17 -1.98
CA GLU A 1021 6.27 -38.27 -1.47
C GLU A 1021 6.80 -37.96 -0.05
N GLY A 1022 7.11 -38.99 0.74
CA GLY A 1022 7.72 -38.83 2.07
C GLY A 1022 6.84 -38.08 3.07
N GLU A 1023 7.42 -37.09 3.76
CA GLU A 1023 6.73 -36.27 4.77
C GLU A 1023 5.56 -35.46 4.18
N LEU A 1024 5.69 -34.99 2.94
CA LEU A 1024 4.63 -34.23 2.25
C LEU A 1024 3.34 -35.06 2.08
N LEU A 1025 3.46 -36.36 1.80
CA LEU A 1025 2.32 -37.26 1.69
C LEU A 1025 1.67 -37.51 3.07
N ALA A 1026 2.48 -37.69 4.11
CA ALA A 1026 1.99 -37.92 5.47
C ALA A 1026 1.25 -36.69 6.03
N ASP A 1027 1.73 -35.49 5.74
CA ASP A 1027 1.08 -34.25 6.15
C ASP A 1027 -0.19 -33.96 5.34
N PHE A 1028 -0.20 -34.29 4.04
CA PHE A 1028 -1.40 -34.23 3.22
C PHE A 1028 -2.51 -35.19 3.73
N GLU A 1029 -2.15 -36.43 4.06
CA GLU A 1029 -3.06 -37.43 4.65
C GLU A 1029 -3.68 -36.96 5.98
N LYS A 1030 -2.86 -36.39 6.87
CA LYS A 1030 -3.35 -35.82 8.15
C LYS A 1030 -4.30 -34.65 7.94
N ARG A 1031 -4.03 -33.74 6.99
CA ARG A 1031 -4.88 -32.56 6.71
C ARG A 1031 -6.23 -32.94 6.08
N ARG A 1032 -6.28 -34.00 5.27
CA ARG A 1032 -7.50 -34.44 4.58
C ARG A 1032 -8.49 -35.14 5.52
N SER A 1033 -8.00 -35.80 6.57
CA SER A 1033 -8.80 -36.62 7.49
C SER A 1033 -9.90 -35.87 8.28
N PRO A 1034 -9.69 -34.63 8.78
CA PRO A 1034 -10.73 -33.85 9.47
C PRO A 1034 -11.69 -33.11 8.53
N ALA A 1035 -11.20 -32.67 7.35
CA ALA A 1035 -11.95 -31.84 6.40
C ALA A 1035 -13.09 -32.60 5.68
N LEU A 1036 -12.99 -33.94 5.60
CA LEU A 1036 -14.04 -34.79 5.02
C LEU A 1036 -15.18 -35.10 6.03
N ARG A 1037 -14.92 -35.10 7.34
CA ARG A 1037 -15.94 -35.39 8.38
C ARG A 1037 -16.92 -34.24 8.66
N THR A 1038 -16.61 -33.03 8.18
CA THR A 1038 -17.43 -31.83 8.37
C THR A 1038 -18.42 -31.60 7.22
N ARG A 1039 -18.44 -32.49 6.21
CA ARG A 1039 -19.29 -32.39 5.02
C ARG A 1039 -20.21 -33.61 4.80
N GLU A 1040 -20.28 -34.54 5.76
CA GLU A 1040 -21.35 -35.55 5.82
C GLU A 1040 -22.61 -34.99 6.49
#